data_AF-A0A8J5NF91-F1
#
_entry.id   AF-A0A8J5NF91-F1
#
_cell.length_a   1.000
_cell.length_b   1.000
_cell.length_c   1.000
_cell.angle_alpha   90.00
_cell.angle_beta   90.00
_cell.angle_gamma   90.00
#
_symmetry.space_group_name_H-M   'P 1'
#
loop_
_entity.id
_entity.type
_entity.pdbx_description
1 polymer ?
#
loop_
_entity_poly.entity_id
_entity_poly.type
_entity_poly.pdbx_seq_one_letter_code
_entity_poly.pdbx_strand_id
1 'polypeptide(L)'
;MRHRLKSPDLYTIGWIAALPIERAAATALLDERHDVPEGFHQHRSDANSYTWGRIGEHNIVIASLPAGVYGTTSTANTAADLIHSLPHIRIGLLVGIGGGIARPDLGQDIRLGDIVVSQPDGTTGGVVQYDLGKAKANGVWERKGSLYKPPPVLLHALASLQAEHEIVPPKVPDLLQAMWEANPHMRRQKNGYTYQGAENDRLFESHRDHDGGSTCDKCDSAWEVKRDRRASTDPEIHYGVIASGNKLIKDAATRDSLSEDTGHQCLCVEMEAAGLMDRFPCLVIRGICDYADSHKNDRWQRYAAAAAAAFAVELLGFVPAGQLESTQKIIEIMQSLEKKVTILSTLIQNVDYNIALDKLPVAHGASFDSHAEEHHPTCLPDTREELLKEIDRWIDDPKSKTIFWLNGMAGTGKSTISRTVARARAKRGDLGASFFFKRGEVDRDNLNKLMPTLAYQLALSMPEVAFFIKKALDANSAVIGDFVKEQFEKLIQEPLSKAAATATTPSSVVMVIDALDECDQEADIRLLINIFSLAKTLRPHFRVFLTSRPELPIRLGFSEVQGSYQDLVLHDIPAQVVEHDIIVFLDDEFKKIRHDFNMTVGDERKLPQDWPGRPIVQSLARMAVPLFIFAATVCRFVGDRKRDSPPMQLRKVLDYEIKGHVSQLGRTYGPVLRSLITDVSENDKTQIINDFKMIVGSIVILANPLSVWAFPQHTFDPESACAATTFVISRLSPHKRKRAPGR
;
A
#
# COMPACT_ATOMS: atom_id res chain seq x y z
N MET A 1 -57.09 14.40 -1.42
CA MET A 1 -56.38 13.82 -2.59
C MET A 1 -54.93 13.68 -2.19
N ARG A 2 -54.27 12.54 -2.47
CA ARG A 2 -52.82 12.44 -2.28
C ARG A 2 -52.15 13.16 -3.46
N HIS A 3 -51.16 13.98 -3.16
CA HIS A 3 -50.39 14.71 -4.15
C HIS A 3 -49.15 13.90 -4.54
N ARG A 4 -48.78 13.89 -5.82
CA ARG A 4 -47.55 13.22 -6.29
C ARG A 4 -46.47 14.26 -6.53
N LEU A 5 -45.32 14.12 -5.87
CA LEU A 5 -44.14 14.95 -6.13
C LEU A 5 -43.39 14.47 -7.38
N LYS A 6 -42.73 15.42 -8.07
CA LYS A 6 -42.04 15.19 -9.35
C LYS A 6 -40.74 14.38 -9.24
N SER A 7 -40.18 14.23 -8.04
CA SER A 7 -38.92 13.51 -7.84
C SER A 7 -38.81 12.94 -6.42
N PRO A 8 -38.23 11.73 -6.25
CA PRO A 8 -37.87 11.19 -4.95
C PRO A 8 -36.74 11.98 -4.25
N ASP A 9 -35.98 12.78 -4.98
CA ASP A 9 -34.85 13.56 -4.46
C ASP A 9 -35.27 14.63 -3.45
N LEU A 10 -36.56 15.00 -3.47
CA LEU A 10 -37.15 15.98 -2.57
C LEU A 10 -37.33 15.45 -1.15
N TYR A 11 -37.23 14.13 -0.94
CA TYR A 11 -37.34 13.49 0.37
C TYR A 11 -35.95 13.37 1.01
N THR A 12 -35.70 14.22 2.01
CA THR A 12 -34.39 14.36 2.65
C THR A 12 -34.36 13.81 4.08
N ILE A 13 -35.51 13.42 4.63
CA ILE A 13 -35.64 12.87 5.99
C ILE A 13 -36.25 11.48 5.94
N GLY A 14 -35.55 10.50 6.52
CA GLY A 14 -36.07 9.15 6.73
C GLY A 14 -36.60 8.98 8.14
N TRP A 15 -37.83 8.51 8.30
CA TRP A 15 -38.45 8.19 9.57
C TRP A 15 -38.62 6.67 9.67
N ILE A 16 -38.00 6.05 10.66
CA ILE A 16 -38.14 4.63 10.93
C ILE A 16 -39.11 4.43 12.11
N ALA A 17 -40.16 3.65 11.87
CA ALA A 17 -41.13 3.24 12.87
C ALA A 17 -41.18 1.71 12.90
N ALA A 18 -40.86 1.08 14.03
CA ALA A 18 -40.68 -0.36 14.12
C ALA A 18 -42.01 -1.12 14.10
N LEU A 19 -43.03 -0.59 14.76
CA LEU A 19 -44.34 -1.23 14.91
C LEU A 19 -45.42 -0.58 14.03
N PRO A 20 -46.45 -1.35 13.63
CA PRO A 20 -47.58 -0.81 12.88
C PRO A 20 -48.30 0.35 13.59
N ILE A 21 -48.35 0.33 14.93
CA ILE A 21 -48.96 1.41 15.72
C ILE A 21 -48.12 2.70 15.70
N GLU A 22 -46.80 2.57 15.63
CA GLU A 22 -45.88 3.71 15.52
C GLU A 22 -45.96 4.31 14.13
N ARG A 23 -45.98 3.47 13.08
CA ARG A 23 -46.21 3.93 11.71
C ARG A 23 -47.56 4.63 11.57
N ALA A 24 -48.61 4.09 12.19
CA ALA A 24 -49.94 4.68 12.15
C ALA A 24 -49.97 6.07 12.80
N ALA A 25 -49.34 6.24 13.97
CA ALA A 25 -49.19 7.53 14.62
C ALA A 25 -48.43 8.54 13.73
N ALA A 26 -47.24 8.16 13.25
CA ALA A 26 -46.44 9.01 12.37
C ALA A 26 -47.21 9.44 11.10
N THR A 27 -47.92 8.49 10.47
CA THR A 27 -48.68 8.73 9.25
C THR A 27 -49.93 9.58 9.47
N ALA A 28 -50.49 9.58 10.69
CA ALA A 28 -51.66 10.38 11.05
C ALA A 28 -51.33 11.84 11.35
N LEU A 29 -50.07 12.14 11.68
CA LEU A 29 -49.55 13.48 11.97
C LEU A 29 -48.86 14.16 10.79
N LEU A 30 -48.85 13.53 9.61
CA LEU A 30 -48.40 14.18 8.38
C LEU A 30 -49.34 15.34 8.01
N ASP A 31 -48.78 16.51 7.70
CA ASP A 31 -49.55 17.64 7.15
C ASP A 31 -50.16 17.26 5.80
N GLU A 32 -49.39 16.50 5.01
CA GLU A 32 -49.80 16.02 3.69
C GLU A 32 -49.30 14.60 3.45
N ARG A 33 -50.18 13.75 2.90
CA ARG A 33 -49.81 12.42 2.39
C ARG A 33 -49.60 12.49 0.90
N HIS A 34 -48.45 12.00 0.46
CA HIS A 34 -48.10 11.94 -0.94
C HIS A 34 -48.35 10.54 -1.51
N ASP A 35 -48.54 10.46 -2.83
CA ASP A 35 -48.36 9.22 -3.57
C ASP A 35 -46.87 8.98 -3.83
N VAL A 36 -46.54 7.77 -4.28
CA VAL A 36 -45.17 7.42 -4.72
C VAL A 36 -44.69 8.48 -5.74
N PRO A 37 -43.54 9.13 -5.52
CA PRO A 37 -43.08 10.21 -6.38
C PRO A 37 -42.73 9.71 -7.78
N GLU A 38 -42.81 10.61 -8.76
CA GLU A 38 -42.42 10.31 -10.15
C GLU A 38 -40.94 9.96 -10.24
N GLY A 39 -40.61 8.95 -11.04
CA GLY A 39 -39.22 8.50 -11.22
C GLY A 39 -38.64 7.68 -10.07
N PHE A 40 -39.43 7.38 -9.02
CA PHE A 40 -38.96 6.46 -7.98
C PHE A 40 -38.84 5.04 -8.50
N HIS A 41 -37.63 4.48 -8.38
CA HIS A 41 -37.31 3.11 -8.69
C HIS A 41 -36.71 2.44 -7.47
N GLN A 42 -37.51 1.62 -6.79
CA GLN A 42 -37.06 0.87 -5.63
C GLN A 42 -35.93 -0.10 -6.02
N HIS A 43 -34.84 -0.10 -5.27
CA HIS A 43 -33.71 -0.98 -5.50
C HIS A 43 -34.13 -2.45 -5.35
N ARG A 44 -33.54 -3.36 -6.13
CA ARG A 44 -33.97 -4.78 -6.15
C ARG A 44 -33.78 -5.51 -4.82
N SER A 45 -32.84 -5.05 -4.00
CA SER A 45 -32.62 -5.59 -2.65
C SER A 45 -33.54 -4.97 -1.60
N ASP A 46 -34.16 -3.84 -1.89
CA ASP A 46 -34.97 -3.10 -0.94
C ASP A 46 -36.35 -3.75 -0.78
N ALA A 47 -36.59 -4.34 0.38
CA ALA A 47 -37.84 -5.00 0.73
C ALA A 47 -38.81 -4.11 1.53
N ASN A 48 -38.48 -2.84 1.75
CA ASN A 48 -39.28 -1.94 2.58
C ASN A 48 -40.60 -1.54 1.92
N SER A 49 -41.55 -1.13 2.78
CA SER A 49 -42.76 -0.43 2.38
C SER A 49 -42.71 1.01 2.88
N TYR A 50 -42.87 1.98 1.96
CA TYR A 50 -42.78 3.40 2.26
C TYR A 50 -44.13 4.08 2.41
N THR A 51 -44.18 5.08 3.29
CA THR A 51 -45.22 6.11 3.32
C THR A 51 -44.57 7.45 3.01
N TRP A 52 -45.15 8.20 2.09
CA TRP A 52 -44.61 9.46 1.61
C TRP A 52 -45.44 10.61 2.17
N GLY A 53 -44.81 11.68 2.63
CA GLY A 53 -45.55 12.84 3.10
C GLY A 53 -44.69 14.06 3.38
N ARG A 54 -45.31 15.04 4.03
CA ARG A 54 -44.70 16.31 4.41
C ARG A 54 -45.03 16.65 5.86
N ILE A 55 -44.05 17.25 6.54
CA ILE A 55 -44.19 17.91 7.84
C ILE A 55 -43.50 19.27 7.74
N GLY A 56 -44.25 20.35 7.91
CA GLY A 56 -43.80 21.72 7.71
C GLY A 56 -43.21 21.92 6.31
N GLU A 57 -41.95 22.33 6.27
CA GLU A 57 -41.18 22.54 5.04
C GLU A 57 -40.48 21.27 4.52
N HIS A 58 -40.55 20.16 5.26
CA HIS A 58 -39.75 18.96 4.99
C HIS A 58 -40.58 17.84 4.37
N ASN A 59 -40.13 17.30 3.24
CA ASN A 59 -40.68 16.05 2.74
C ASN A 59 -39.99 14.87 3.42
N ILE A 60 -40.79 13.95 3.95
CA ILE A 60 -40.32 12.83 4.74
C ILE A 60 -40.79 11.50 4.13
N VAL A 61 -39.98 10.47 4.31
CA VAL A 61 -40.34 9.10 3.97
C VAL A 61 -40.37 8.26 5.25
N ILE A 62 -41.47 7.57 5.49
CA ILE A 62 -41.62 6.67 6.65
C ILE A 62 -41.44 5.23 6.17
N ALA A 63 -40.51 4.50 6.78
CA ALA A 63 -40.33 3.07 6.61
C ALA A 63 -40.61 2.32 7.91
N SER A 64 -40.96 1.05 7.78
CA SER A 64 -41.19 0.17 8.92
C SER A 64 -40.54 -1.18 8.75
N LEU A 65 -40.23 -1.79 9.88
CA LEU A 65 -39.76 -3.16 9.94
C LEU A 65 -40.87 -4.12 9.46
N PRO A 66 -40.50 -5.33 8.96
CA PRO A 66 -41.47 -6.36 8.62
C PRO A 66 -42.36 -6.71 9.82
N ALA A 67 -43.64 -6.99 9.55
CA ALA A 67 -44.60 -7.30 10.61
C ALA A 67 -44.13 -8.51 11.45
N GLY A 68 -44.05 -8.34 12.76
CA GLY A 68 -43.61 -9.37 13.70
C GLY A 68 -42.10 -9.54 13.83
N VAL A 69 -41.30 -8.73 13.12
CA VAL A 69 -39.84 -8.70 13.22
C VAL A 69 -39.42 -7.41 13.91
N TYR A 70 -38.52 -7.53 14.89
CA TYR A 70 -37.99 -6.41 15.68
C TYR A 70 -36.51 -6.67 16.01
N GLY A 71 -35.86 -5.67 16.60
CA GLY A 71 -34.46 -5.74 17.00
C GLY A 71 -33.52 -4.99 16.07
N THR A 72 -32.28 -4.88 16.53
CA THR A 72 -31.21 -4.09 15.91
C THR A 72 -30.92 -4.47 14.45
N THR A 73 -30.81 -5.78 14.15
CA THR A 73 -30.50 -6.28 12.80
C THR A 73 -31.57 -5.91 11.76
N SER A 74 -32.85 -6.11 12.10
CA SER A 74 -33.94 -5.77 11.18
C SER A 74 -34.01 -4.27 10.94
N THR A 75 -33.77 -3.47 11.97
CA THR A 75 -33.72 -2.00 11.86
C THR A 75 -32.59 -1.55 10.94
N ALA A 76 -31.40 -2.13 11.10
CA ALA A 76 -30.25 -1.84 10.25
C ALA A 76 -30.52 -2.17 8.77
N ASN A 77 -31.17 -3.31 8.50
CA ASN A 77 -31.55 -3.70 7.14
C ASN A 77 -32.58 -2.73 6.54
N THR A 78 -33.63 -2.38 7.28
CA THR A 78 -34.63 -1.40 6.83
C THR A 78 -33.97 -0.06 6.50
N ALA A 79 -33.02 0.41 7.31
CA ALA A 79 -32.31 1.66 7.04
C ALA A 79 -31.40 1.56 5.81
N ALA A 80 -30.64 0.47 5.66
CA ALA A 80 -29.77 0.25 4.51
C ALA A 80 -30.57 0.22 3.19
N ASP A 81 -31.68 -0.50 3.17
CA ASP A 81 -32.59 -0.58 2.03
C ASP A 81 -33.20 0.79 1.68
N LEU A 82 -33.58 1.58 2.68
CA LEU A 82 -34.04 2.95 2.52
C LEU A 82 -32.97 3.84 1.87
N ILE A 83 -31.73 3.79 2.35
CA ILE A 83 -30.63 4.60 1.79
C ILE A 83 -30.34 4.19 0.34
N HIS A 84 -30.41 2.90 0.01
CA HIS A 84 -30.15 2.42 -1.35
C HIS A 84 -31.21 2.90 -2.37
N SER A 85 -32.48 2.88 -1.99
CA SER A 85 -33.56 3.37 -2.87
C SER A 85 -33.73 4.88 -2.85
N LEU A 86 -33.30 5.55 -1.77
CA LEU A 86 -33.42 6.99 -1.55
C LEU A 86 -32.08 7.59 -1.13
N PRO A 87 -31.12 7.72 -2.06
CA PRO A 87 -29.77 8.21 -1.77
C PRO A 87 -29.73 9.69 -1.35
N HIS A 88 -30.86 10.40 -1.41
CA HIS A 88 -31.00 11.82 -1.09
C HIS A 88 -31.31 12.09 0.39
N ILE A 89 -31.55 11.04 1.17
CA ILE A 89 -31.78 11.14 2.61
C ILE A 89 -30.51 11.65 3.30
N ARG A 90 -30.68 12.64 4.18
CA ARG A 90 -29.60 13.36 4.88
C ARG A 90 -29.61 13.09 6.37
N ILE A 91 -30.79 12.96 6.96
CA ILE A 91 -30.98 12.65 8.37
C ILE A 91 -32.07 11.61 8.58
N GLY A 92 -32.00 10.96 9.72
CA GLY A 92 -32.97 10.01 10.20
C GLY A 92 -33.72 10.45 11.45
N LEU A 93 -34.90 9.90 11.66
CA LEU A 93 -35.58 9.84 12.95
C LEU A 93 -35.93 8.37 13.24
N LEU A 94 -35.67 7.91 14.46
CA LEU A 94 -36.16 6.64 14.96
C LEU A 94 -37.19 6.94 16.05
N VAL A 95 -38.47 6.80 15.70
CA VAL A 95 -39.57 7.21 16.57
C VAL A 95 -40.46 6.02 16.87
N GLY A 96 -40.65 5.75 18.15
CA GLY A 96 -41.45 4.63 18.59
C GLY A 96 -41.71 4.63 20.09
N ILE A 97 -41.93 3.45 20.65
CA ILE A 97 -42.17 3.26 22.08
C ILE A 97 -40.93 2.69 22.79
N GLY A 98 -40.86 2.88 24.10
CA GLY A 98 -39.82 2.31 24.97
C GLY A 98 -40.33 2.11 26.40
N GLY A 99 -39.56 1.37 27.20
CA GLY A 99 -39.80 1.19 28.63
C GLY A 99 -39.06 2.25 29.45
N GLY A 100 -39.75 2.97 30.33
CA GLY A 100 -39.18 4.04 31.14
C GLY A 100 -38.42 3.50 32.35
N ILE A 101 -37.31 4.16 32.69
CA ILE A 101 -36.56 3.92 33.93
C ILE A 101 -36.92 5.04 34.89
N ALA A 102 -38.04 4.88 35.61
CA ALA A 102 -38.48 5.86 36.59
C ALA A 102 -37.64 5.77 37.88
N ARG A 103 -37.14 6.92 38.34
CA ARG A 103 -36.40 7.09 39.59
C ARG A 103 -36.87 8.37 40.29
N PRO A 104 -38.10 8.40 40.84
CA PRO A 104 -38.63 9.58 41.53
C PRO A 104 -37.75 10.02 42.70
N ASP A 105 -37.04 9.09 43.34
CA ASP A 105 -36.08 9.31 44.41
C ASP A 105 -34.84 10.13 43.97
N LEU A 106 -34.50 10.09 42.69
CA LEU A 106 -33.43 10.88 42.07
C LEU A 106 -33.98 12.10 41.30
N GLY A 107 -35.25 12.44 41.48
CA GLY A 107 -35.92 13.53 40.76
C GLY A 107 -36.27 13.22 39.31
N GLN A 108 -36.17 11.95 38.89
CA GLN A 108 -36.52 11.49 37.54
C GLN A 108 -37.88 10.77 37.56
N ASP A 109 -38.95 11.54 37.67
CA ASP A 109 -40.32 11.01 37.66
C ASP A 109 -40.87 10.86 36.24
N ILE A 110 -40.31 9.89 35.50
CA ILE A 110 -40.81 9.49 34.18
C ILE A 110 -42.12 8.73 34.34
N ARG A 111 -43.14 9.08 33.55
CA ARG A 111 -44.48 8.46 33.59
C ARG A 111 -44.90 7.83 32.27
N LEU A 112 -45.88 6.93 32.33
CA LEU A 112 -46.46 6.34 31.13
C LEU A 112 -47.14 7.43 30.29
N GLY A 113 -46.81 7.46 28.99
CA GLY A 113 -47.23 8.50 28.05
C GLY A 113 -46.23 9.65 27.89
N ASP A 114 -45.22 9.78 28.75
CA ASP A 114 -44.12 10.74 28.57
C ASP A 114 -43.27 10.40 27.35
N ILE A 115 -42.40 11.35 26.98
CA ILE A 115 -41.49 11.24 25.85
C ILE A 115 -40.05 11.31 26.36
N VAL A 116 -39.21 10.37 25.92
CA VAL A 116 -37.75 10.41 26.13
C VAL A 116 -37.07 10.65 24.78
N VAL A 117 -36.15 11.60 24.73
CA VAL A 117 -35.41 11.99 23.53
C VAL A 117 -33.93 11.78 23.77
N SER A 118 -33.26 11.07 22.84
CA SER A 118 -31.83 10.81 22.95
C SER A 118 -31.02 12.10 22.88
N GLN A 119 -30.27 12.40 23.93
CA GLN A 119 -29.39 13.57 23.99
C GLN A 119 -27.96 13.14 24.40
N PRO A 120 -26.91 13.57 23.68
CA PRO A 120 -25.54 13.32 24.09
C PRO A 120 -25.25 13.89 25.47
N ASP A 121 -24.64 13.08 26.34
CA ASP A 121 -24.17 13.51 27.66
C ASP A 121 -22.86 12.78 28.02
N GLY A 122 -21.91 13.53 28.59
CA GLY A 122 -20.58 13.07 28.92
C GLY A 122 -19.85 12.40 27.75
N THR A 123 -19.64 11.08 27.87
CA THR A 123 -18.95 10.25 26.86
C THR A 123 -19.92 9.49 25.94
N THR A 124 -21.23 9.68 26.11
CA THR A 124 -22.26 8.97 25.34
C THR A 124 -22.79 9.83 24.19
N GLY A 125 -23.12 9.18 23.07
CA GLY A 125 -23.79 9.84 21.94
C GLY A 125 -25.29 10.08 22.16
N GLY A 126 -25.83 9.82 23.36
CA GLY A 126 -27.25 9.84 23.68
C GLY A 126 -27.95 8.48 23.52
N VAL A 127 -27.28 7.50 22.95
CA VAL A 127 -27.69 6.09 22.94
C VAL A 127 -26.53 5.21 23.40
N VAL A 128 -26.82 4.20 24.21
CA VAL A 128 -25.84 3.19 24.63
C VAL A 128 -26.34 1.79 24.29
N GLN A 129 -25.48 0.98 23.68
CA GLN A 129 -25.77 -0.44 23.53
C GLN A 129 -25.42 -1.19 24.82
N TYR A 130 -26.42 -1.64 25.58
CA TYR A 130 -26.18 -2.25 26.90
C TYR A 130 -25.77 -3.72 26.81
N ASP A 131 -26.18 -4.43 25.76
CA ASP A 131 -25.92 -5.86 25.59
C ASP A 131 -24.63 -6.19 24.82
N LEU A 132 -23.85 -5.17 24.44
CA LEU A 132 -22.53 -5.32 23.82
C LEU A 132 -21.43 -5.16 24.86
N GLY A 133 -20.73 -6.24 25.18
CA GLY A 133 -19.71 -6.24 26.20
C GLY A 133 -18.92 -7.54 26.28
N LYS A 134 -17.96 -7.58 27.21
CA LYS A 134 -17.19 -8.77 27.56
C LYS A 134 -17.63 -9.27 28.93
N ALA A 135 -18.06 -10.54 28.99
CA ALA A 135 -18.17 -11.24 30.26
C ALA A 135 -16.77 -11.52 30.81
N LYS A 136 -16.51 -11.12 32.06
CA LYS A 136 -15.29 -11.42 32.81
C LYS A 136 -15.57 -12.48 33.89
N ALA A 137 -14.50 -12.98 34.51
CA ALA A 137 -14.61 -13.85 35.68
C ALA A 137 -15.48 -13.18 36.77
N ASN A 138 -16.15 -14.01 37.58
CA ASN A 138 -17.03 -13.58 38.68
C ASN A 138 -18.30 -12.82 38.23
N GLY A 139 -18.74 -12.97 36.98
CA GLY A 139 -19.99 -12.38 36.50
C GLY A 139 -19.90 -10.88 36.18
N VAL A 140 -18.71 -10.28 36.23
CA VAL A 140 -18.50 -8.87 35.89
C VAL A 140 -18.72 -8.66 34.38
N TRP A 141 -19.64 -7.78 34.01
CA TRP A 141 -19.88 -7.38 32.63
C TRP A 141 -19.13 -6.08 32.32
N GLU A 142 -18.28 -6.08 31.29
CA GLU A 142 -17.63 -4.86 30.80
C GLU A 142 -18.28 -4.43 29.48
N ARG A 143 -19.10 -3.38 29.52
CA ARG A 143 -19.70 -2.77 28.32
C ARG A 143 -18.61 -2.31 27.35
N LYS A 144 -18.84 -2.53 26.05
CA LYS A 144 -17.94 -2.12 24.97
C LYS A 144 -18.69 -1.31 23.91
N GLY A 145 -17.91 -0.51 23.19
CA GLY A 145 -18.41 0.30 22.10
C GLY A 145 -18.95 1.66 22.56
N SER A 146 -19.11 2.52 21.58
CA SER A 146 -19.71 3.85 21.68
C SER A 146 -20.47 4.08 20.39
N LEU A 147 -21.72 4.50 20.49
CA LEU A 147 -22.53 4.83 19.33
C LEU A 147 -22.34 6.31 18.98
N TYR A 148 -22.46 6.64 17.70
CA TYR A 148 -22.40 8.04 17.27
C TYR A 148 -23.53 8.89 17.86
N LYS A 149 -23.29 10.20 17.92
CA LYS A 149 -24.29 11.20 18.30
C LYS A 149 -25.20 11.56 17.11
N PRO A 150 -26.42 12.06 17.37
CA PRO A 150 -27.30 12.59 16.32
C PRO A 150 -26.62 13.69 15.47
N PRO A 151 -27.07 13.88 14.21
CA PRO A 151 -26.61 14.96 13.34
C PRO A 151 -26.65 16.34 14.03
N PRO A 152 -25.65 17.22 13.79
CA PRO A 152 -25.64 18.57 14.35
C PRO A 152 -26.91 19.38 14.06
N VAL A 153 -27.48 19.23 12.86
CA VAL A 153 -28.73 19.91 12.48
C VAL A 153 -29.91 19.53 13.39
N LEU A 154 -29.98 18.26 13.81
CA LEU A 154 -31.00 17.78 14.75
C LEU A 154 -30.71 18.26 16.18
N LEU A 155 -29.43 18.30 16.60
CA LEU A 155 -29.06 18.78 17.94
C LEU A 155 -29.28 20.29 18.09
N HIS A 156 -29.05 21.08 17.05
CA HIS A 156 -29.36 22.52 17.04
C HIS A 156 -30.87 22.78 17.08
N ALA A 157 -31.65 21.99 16.32
CA ALA A 157 -33.11 22.04 16.40
C ALA A 157 -33.61 21.66 17.80
N LEU A 158 -33.05 20.61 18.40
CA LEU A 158 -33.39 20.16 19.75
C LEU A 158 -33.10 21.22 20.81
N ALA A 159 -31.91 21.85 20.77
CA ALA A 159 -31.56 22.92 21.68
C ALA A 159 -32.46 24.16 21.53
N SER A 160 -32.86 24.49 20.30
CA SER A 160 -33.79 25.59 20.02
C SER A 160 -35.20 25.29 20.54
N LEU A 161 -35.66 24.05 20.35
CA LEU A 161 -36.94 23.57 20.87
C LEU A 161 -36.97 23.59 22.41
N GLN A 162 -35.91 23.13 23.06
CA GLN A 162 -35.77 23.22 24.52
C GLN A 162 -35.86 24.66 25.02
N ALA A 163 -35.17 25.59 24.36
CA ALA A 163 -35.25 27.01 24.71
C ALA A 163 -36.65 27.59 24.51
N GLU A 164 -37.38 27.16 23.48
CA GLU A 164 -38.77 27.56 23.26
C GLU A 164 -39.70 27.01 24.35
N HIS A 165 -39.49 25.77 24.79
CA HIS A 165 -40.29 25.13 25.86
C HIS A 165 -40.14 25.80 27.23
N GLU A 166 -39.06 26.57 27.45
CA GLU A 166 -38.91 27.44 28.63
C GLU A 166 -39.81 28.70 28.56
N ILE A 167 -40.24 29.09 27.37
CA ILE A 167 -41.02 30.33 27.12
C ILE A 167 -42.50 30.00 26.93
N VAL A 168 -42.81 28.96 26.17
CA VAL A 168 -44.18 28.54 25.85
C VAL A 168 -44.35 27.02 26.03
N PRO A 169 -45.57 26.54 26.37
CA PRO A 169 -45.81 25.11 26.50
C PRO A 169 -45.54 24.32 25.21
N PRO A 170 -45.14 23.03 25.31
CA PRO A 170 -44.98 22.16 24.15
C PRO A 170 -46.27 22.02 23.32
N LYS A 171 -46.13 21.88 22.00
CA LYS A 171 -47.25 21.70 21.07
C LYS A 171 -47.76 20.27 20.98
N VAL A 172 -47.12 19.32 21.66
CA VAL A 172 -47.52 17.91 21.68
C VAL A 172 -49.02 17.71 21.95
N PRO A 173 -49.66 18.33 22.97
CA PRO A 173 -51.09 18.15 23.22
C PRO A 173 -51.96 18.66 22.06
N ASP A 174 -51.62 19.80 21.48
CA ASP A 174 -52.35 20.38 20.34
C ASP A 174 -52.25 19.49 19.09
N LEU A 175 -51.05 18.95 18.82
CA LEU A 175 -50.82 18.02 17.71
C LEU A 175 -51.59 16.70 17.90
N LEU A 176 -51.64 16.17 19.13
CA LEU A 176 -52.44 14.99 19.45
C LEU A 176 -53.93 15.25 19.24
N GLN A 177 -54.42 16.41 19.69
CA GLN A 177 -55.80 16.82 19.51
C GLN A 177 -56.16 16.95 18.01
N ALA A 178 -55.33 17.64 17.23
CA ALA A 178 -55.49 17.78 15.78
C ALA A 178 -55.48 16.42 15.07
N MET A 179 -54.60 15.50 15.49
CA MET A 179 -54.54 14.14 14.95
C MET A 179 -55.86 13.40 15.17
N TRP A 180 -56.47 13.50 16.36
CA TRP A 180 -57.74 12.84 16.67
C TRP A 180 -58.92 13.46 15.92
N GLU A 181 -58.92 14.77 15.73
CA GLU A 181 -59.94 15.47 14.95
C GLU A 181 -59.90 15.07 13.48
N ALA A 182 -58.70 15.00 12.89
CA ALA A 182 -58.50 14.54 11.52
C ALA A 182 -58.75 13.02 11.36
N ASN A 183 -58.54 12.23 12.42
CA ASN A 183 -58.66 10.78 12.39
C ASN A 183 -59.55 10.26 13.55
N PRO A 184 -60.89 10.46 13.51
CA PRO A 184 -61.77 10.14 14.64
C PRO A 184 -61.70 8.70 15.14
N HIS A 185 -61.38 7.76 14.25
CA HIS A 185 -61.23 6.34 14.58
C HIS A 185 -60.03 6.05 15.50
N MET A 186 -59.04 6.95 15.57
CA MET A 186 -57.92 6.83 16.50
C MET A 186 -58.31 7.22 17.94
N ARG A 187 -59.43 7.95 18.13
CA ARG A 187 -59.92 8.42 19.44
C ARG A 187 -60.74 7.37 20.23
N ARG A 188 -60.64 6.09 19.89
CA ARG A 188 -61.41 5.01 20.54
C ARG A 188 -61.01 4.88 22.01
N GLN A 189 -61.99 4.69 22.90
CA GLN A 189 -61.72 4.48 24.33
C GLN A 189 -60.86 3.24 24.60
N LYS A 190 -61.10 2.15 23.87
CA LYS A 190 -60.32 0.91 23.98
C LYS A 190 -59.42 0.77 22.77
N ASN A 191 -58.12 0.53 23.00
CA ASN A 191 -57.10 0.40 21.96
C ASN A 191 -57.02 1.63 21.02
N GLY A 192 -57.29 2.83 21.53
CA GLY A 192 -57.09 4.10 20.82
C GLY A 192 -55.76 4.77 21.17
N TYR A 193 -55.55 5.95 20.60
CA TYR A 193 -54.35 6.78 20.75
C TYR A 193 -54.58 7.95 21.73
N THR A 194 -55.52 7.80 22.66
CA THR A 194 -55.86 8.82 23.67
C THR A 194 -55.17 8.53 24.99
N TYR A 195 -55.04 9.56 25.83
CA TYR A 195 -54.53 9.41 27.19
C TYR A 195 -55.32 8.32 27.94
N GLN A 196 -54.61 7.48 28.70
CA GLN A 196 -55.18 6.28 29.32
C GLN A 196 -55.64 6.50 30.77
N GLY A 197 -55.54 7.71 31.31
CA GLY A 197 -55.94 8.02 32.70
C GLY A 197 -54.80 7.85 33.70
N ALA A 198 -54.71 8.77 34.66
CA ALA A 198 -53.65 8.79 35.67
C ALA A 198 -53.71 7.57 36.61
N GLU A 199 -54.90 7.02 36.82
CA GLU A 199 -55.12 5.80 37.59
C GLU A 199 -54.50 4.54 36.95
N ASN A 200 -54.14 4.61 35.67
CA ASN A 200 -53.52 3.53 34.93
C ASN A 200 -52.01 3.72 34.73
N ASP A 201 -51.46 4.80 35.29
CA ASP A 201 -50.02 5.03 35.40
C ASP A 201 -49.52 4.54 36.77
N ARG A 202 -49.28 3.23 36.87
CA ARG A 202 -48.96 2.55 38.13
C ARG A 202 -47.51 2.07 38.12
N LEU A 203 -46.70 2.65 39.00
CA LEU A 203 -45.29 2.28 39.21
C LEU A 203 -45.18 1.54 40.54
N PHE A 204 -44.64 0.32 40.51
CA PHE A 204 -44.48 -0.52 41.69
C PHE A 204 -43.04 -0.53 42.19
N GLU A 205 -42.85 -0.85 43.48
CA GLU A 205 -41.53 -1.08 44.05
C GLU A 205 -40.82 -2.22 43.32
N SER A 206 -39.51 -2.07 43.11
CA SER A 206 -38.76 -2.91 42.16
C SER A 206 -38.58 -4.38 42.59
N HIS A 207 -38.88 -4.71 43.85
CA HIS A 207 -38.85 -6.08 44.36
C HIS A 207 -40.21 -6.78 44.29
N ARG A 208 -41.22 -6.14 43.70
CA ARG A 208 -42.58 -6.67 43.60
C ARG A 208 -42.85 -7.12 42.18
N ASP A 209 -43.22 -8.39 42.07
CA ASP A 209 -43.61 -8.99 40.80
C ASP A 209 -45.11 -8.80 40.55
N HIS A 210 -45.49 -8.90 39.29
CA HIS A 210 -46.88 -8.83 38.86
C HIS A 210 -47.69 -10.03 39.36
N ASP A 211 -48.79 -9.77 40.07
CA ASP A 211 -49.72 -10.77 40.64
C ASP A 211 -50.54 -11.58 39.59
N GLY A 212 -50.23 -11.41 38.29
CA GLY A 212 -50.85 -12.14 37.18
C GLY A 212 -52.08 -11.48 36.56
N GLY A 213 -52.33 -11.79 35.28
CA GLY A 213 -53.38 -11.15 34.45
C GLY A 213 -52.79 -10.38 33.26
N SER A 214 -53.63 -9.65 32.52
CA SER A 214 -53.19 -8.81 31.38
C SER A 214 -53.05 -7.32 31.74
N THR A 215 -53.43 -6.94 32.95
CA THR A 215 -53.38 -5.59 33.52
C THR A 215 -52.92 -5.66 34.98
N CYS A 216 -52.66 -4.51 35.61
CA CYS A 216 -52.30 -4.46 37.03
C CYS A 216 -53.52 -4.45 37.97
N ASP A 217 -54.74 -4.66 37.49
CA ASP A 217 -55.96 -4.50 38.30
C ASP A 217 -56.02 -5.45 39.52
N LYS A 218 -55.24 -6.53 39.50
CA LYS A 218 -55.07 -7.49 40.59
C LYS A 218 -53.90 -7.19 41.53
N CYS A 219 -53.01 -6.29 41.14
CA CYS A 219 -51.82 -5.94 41.90
C CYS A 219 -52.19 -5.04 43.09
N ASP A 220 -51.63 -5.36 44.26
CA ASP A 220 -51.88 -4.62 45.50
C ASP A 220 -51.27 -3.21 45.43
N SER A 221 -52.13 -2.20 45.59
CA SER A 221 -51.76 -0.78 45.54
C SER A 221 -50.89 -0.33 46.71
N ALA A 222 -50.78 -1.14 47.77
CA ALA A 222 -49.87 -0.88 48.89
C ALA A 222 -48.39 -0.83 48.47
N TRP A 223 -48.04 -1.46 47.35
CA TRP A 223 -46.68 -1.53 46.81
C TRP A 223 -46.40 -0.53 45.70
N GLU A 224 -47.35 0.36 45.41
CA GLU A 224 -47.12 1.44 44.46
C GLU A 224 -46.19 2.50 45.06
N VAL A 225 -45.23 2.95 44.25
CA VAL A 225 -44.35 4.05 44.61
C VAL A 225 -45.20 5.30 44.74
N LYS A 226 -45.17 5.91 45.93
CA LYS A 226 -45.89 7.17 46.19
C LYS A 226 -45.25 8.29 45.37
N ARG A 227 -46.07 8.92 44.53
CA ARG A 227 -45.67 10.03 43.66
C ARG A 227 -46.68 11.16 43.78
N ASP A 228 -46.20 12.39 43.70
CA ASP A 228 -47.07 13.58 43.75
C ASP A 228 -47.99 13.64 42.53
N ARG A 229 -49.14 14.30 42.67
CA ARG A 229 -50.03 14.51 41.53
C ARG A 229 -49.45 15.59 40.62
N ARG A 230 -49.26 15.28 39.32
CA ARG A 230 -48.88 16.29 38.32
C ARG A 230 -49.97 17.35 38.17
N ALA A 231 -49.53 18.57 37.85
CA ALA A 231 -50.41 19.70 37.58
C ALA A 231 -51.19 19.54 36.26
N SER A 232 -50.60 18.86 35.27
CA SER A 232 -51.22 18.53 33.99
C SER A 232 -51.20 17.03 33.71
N THR A 233 -52.06 16.60 32.79
CA THR A 233 -52.07 15.25 32.19
C THR A 233 -51.27 15.19 30.88
N ASP A 234 -50.69 16.31 30.46
CA ASP A 234 -49.89 16.38 29.24
C ASP A 234 -48.60 15.56 29.39
N PRO A 235 -48.10 14.95 28.30
CA PRO A 235 -46.80 14.27 28.30
C PRO A 235 -45.66 15.23 28.70
N GLU A 236 -44.82 14.81 29.64
CA GLU A 236 -43.56 15.50 29.90
C GLU A 236 -42.46 14.98 28.96
N ILE A 237 -41.49 15.84 28.63
CA ILE A 237 -40.40 15.53 27.72
C ILE A 237 -39.10 15.46 28.53
N HIS A 238 -38.43 14.31 28.44
CA HIS A 238 -37.19 14.02 29.13
C HIS A 238 -36.04 13.87 28.12
N TYR A 239 -34.95 14.58 28.35
CA TYR A 239 -33.79 14.57 27.44
C TYR A 239 -32.62 13.84 28.10
N GLY A 240 -32.12 12.78 27.48
CA GLY A 240 -31.01 12.02 28.09
C GLY A 240 -30.64 10.75 27.32
N VAL A 241 -29.99 9.82 28.02
CA VAL A 241 -29.45 8.61 27.41
C VAL A 241 -30.53 7.54 27.26
N ILE A 242 -30.59 6.92 26.09
CA ILE A 242 -31.46 5.78 25.79
C ILE A 242 -30.61 4.50 25.72
N ALA A 243 -31.00 3.48 26.47
CA ALA A 243 -30.37 2.17 26.40
C ALA A 243 -31.02 1.31 25.31
N SER A 244 -30.19 0.72 24.44
CA SER A 244 -30.62 -0.05 23.28
C SER A 244 -30.00 -1.44 23.27
N GLY A 245 -30.77 -2.46 22.90
CA GLY A 245 -30.28 -3.84 22.82
C GLY A 245 -31.32 -4.83 22.31
N ASN A 246 -30.96 -6.09 22.12
CA ASN A 246 -31.85 -7.09 21.53
C ASN A 246 -32.72 -7.84 22.55
N LYS A 247 -32.76 -7.41 23.82
CA LYS A 247 -33.53 -8.07 24.88
C LYS A 247 -34.71 -7.20 25.29
N LEU A 248 -35.91 -7.77 25.27
CA LEU A 248 -37.07 -7.12 25.88
C LEU A 248 -36.97 -7.25 27.41
N ILE A 249 -36.84 -6.13 28.12
CA ILE A 249 -36.73 -6.10 29.58
C ILE A 249 -38.13 -6.11 30.19
N LYS A 250 -38.41 -7.10 31.04
CA LYS A 250 -39.67 -7.29 31.78
C LYS A 250 -39.41 -7.64 33.25
N ASP A 251 -38.27 -7.21 33.77
CA ASP A 251 -37.78 -7.57 35.09
C ASP A 251 -37.12 -6.33 35.70
N ALA A 252 -37.65 -5.89 36.84
CA ALA A 252 -37.20 -4.67 37.49
C ALA A 252 -35.74 -4.78 37.96
N ALA A 253 -35.30 -5.95 38.42
CA ALA A 253 -33.91 -6.17 38.83
C ALA A 253 -32.94 -6.02 37.64
N THR A 254 -33.28 -6.58 36.49
CA THR A 254 -32.51 -6.43 35.24
C THR A 254 -32.46 -4.96 34.79
N ARG A 255 -33.59 -4.25 34.84
CA ARG A 255 -33.66 -2.80 34.55
C ARG A 255 -32.77 -1.99 35.48
N ASP A 256 -32.82 -2.29 36.78
CA ASP A 256 -32.09 -1.55 37.81
C ASP A 256 -30.58 -1.78 37.69
N SER A 257 -30.16 -3.02 37.45
CA SER A 257 -28.76 -3.35 37.14
C SER A 257 -28.27 -2.62 35.90
N LEU A 258 -29.09 -2.50 34.84
CA LEU A 258 -28.74 -1.72 33.65
C LEU A 258 -28.60 -0.22 33.95
N SER A 259 -29.47 0.32 34.80
CA SER A 259 -29.36 1.71 35.27
C SER A 259 -28.04 1.92 36.02
N GLU A 260 -27.69 1.02 36.94
CA GLU A 260 -26.41 1.06 37.69
C GLU A 260 -25.19 0.96 36.77
N ASP A 261 -25.17 0.01 35.84
CA ASP A 261 -24.08 -0.22 34.88
C ASP A 261 -23.82 0.99 33.96
N THR A 262 -24.82 1.85 33.80
CA THR A 262 -24.75 3.09 33.01
C THR A 262 -24.59 4.33 33.87
N GLY A 263 -24.30 4.19 35.16
CA GLY A 263 -24.11 5.30 36.09
C GLY A 263 -25.38 6.12 36.30
N HIS A 264 -26.55 5.49 36.23
CA HIS A 264 -27.88 6.08 36.33
C HIS A 264 -28.21 7.15 35.27
N GLN A 265 -27.55 7.07 34.11
CA GLN A 265 -27.76 8.02 33.01
C GLN A 265 -28.94 7.66 32.10
N CYS A 266 -29.32 6.37 32.02
CA CYS A 266 -30.34 5.92 31.10
C CYS A 266 -31.76 6.23 31.61
N LEU A 267 -32.57 6.84 30.74
CA LEU A 267 -33.95 7.23 31.03
C LEU A 267 -34.98 6.23 30.50
N CYS A 268 -34.65 5.50 29.43
CA CYS A 268 -35.50 4.45 28.90
C CYS A 268 -34.71 3.34 28.21
N VAL A 269 -35.38 2.22 27.94
CA VAL A 269 -34.87 1.07 27.21
C VAL A 269 -35.71 0.80 25.96
N GLU A 270 -35.06 0.48 24.85
CA GLU A 270 -35.67 0.11 23.57
C GLU A 270 -34.82 -0.93 22.82
N MET A 271 -35.26 -1.36 21.62
CA MET A 271 -34.68 -2.53 20.95
C MET A 271 -34.09 -2.29 19.55
N GLU A 272 -34.01 -1.05 19.07
CA GLU A 272 -33.69 -0.78 17.66
C GLU A 272 -32.45 0.10 17.46
N ALA A 273 -32.27 1.15 18.27
CA ALA A 273 -31.31 2.23 17.99
C ALA A 273 -29.85 1.78 17.83
N ALA A 274 -29.39 0.80 18.60
CA ALA A 274 -28.02 0.30 18.54
C ALA A 274 -27.63 -0.29 17.17
N GLY A 275 -28.61 -0.78 16.40
CA GLY A 275 -28.37 -1.24 15.03
C GLY A 275 -28.24 -0.12 14.00
N LEU A 276 -28.60 1.11 14.38
CA LEU A 276 -28.88 2.21 13.46
C LEU A 276 -27.87 3.35 13.58
N MET A 277 -27.56 3.78 14.82
CA MET A 277 -26.87 5.05 15.12
C MET A 277 -25.53 5.22 14.38
N ASP A 278 -24.79 4.14 14.13
CA ASP A 278 -23.47 4.22 13.49
C ASP A 278 -23.51 4.36 11.96
N ARG A 279 -24.65 4.02 11.31
CA ARG A 279 -24.78 3.97 9.85
C ARG A 279 -25.87 4.87 9.29
N PHE A 280 -26.87 5.19 10.10
CA PHE A 280 -27.98 6.06 9.74
C PHE A 280 -28.07 7.16 10.79
N PRO A 281 -27.47 8.34 10.52
CA PRO A 281 -27.42 9.44 11.46
C PRO A 281 -28.84 9.91 11.83
N CYS A 282 -29.30 9.57 13.03
CA CYS A 282 -30.66 9.86 13.47
C CYS A 282 -30.75 10.37 14.91
N LEU A 283 -31.89 10.98 15.24
CA LEU A 283 -32.32 11.22 16.61
C LEU A 283 -33.34 10.15 17.01
N VAL A 284 -33.24 9.63 18.24
CA VAL A 284 -34.14 8.61 18.78
C VAL A 284 -35.15 9.26 19.72
N ILE A 285 -36.44 8.99 19.50
CA ILE A 285 -37.56 9.55 20.26
C ILE A 285 -38.46 8.40 20.69
N ARG A 286 -38.66 8.24 22.00
CA ARG A 286 -39.40 7.13 22.59
C ARG A 286 -40.53 7.60 23.47
N GLY A 287 -41.74 7.19 23.14
CA GLY A 287 -42.90 7.32 24.02
C GLY A 287 -42.88 6.21 25.06
N ILE A 288 -43.07 6.55 26.33
CA ILE A 288 -42.98 5.59 27.41
C ILE A 288 -44.28 4.78 27.53
N CYS A 289 -44.20 3.47 27.26
CA CYS A 289 -45.37 2.59 27.25
C CYS A 289 -45.42 1.59 28.40
N ASP A 290 -44.32 1.37 29.11
CA ASP A 290 -44.20 0.55 30.30
C ASP A 290 -42.97 0.98 31.12
N TYR A 291 -42.72 0.33 32.25
CA TYR A 291 -41.59 0.62 33.15
C TYR A 291 -40.46 -0.40 33.10
N ALA A 292 -40.37 -1.18 32.01
CA ALA A 292 -39.39 -2.25 31.81
C ALA A 292 -39.34 -3.26 32.97
N ASP A 293 -40.49 -3.57 33.56
CA ASP A 293 -40.65 -4.48 34.70
C ASP A 293 -41.69 -5.56 34.41
N SER A 294 -41.99 -6.39 35.41
CA SER A 294 -42.99 -7.47 35.30
C SER A 294 -44.42 -6.96 35.07
N HIS A 295 -44.69 -5.68 35.36
CA HIS A 295 -46.01 -5.05 35.24
C HIS A 295 -46.32 -4.55 33.82
N LYS A 296 -45.35 -4.69 32.89
CA LYS A 296 -45.51 -4.33 31.49
C LYS A 296 -46.81 -4.88 30.90
N ASN A 297 -47.60 -3.98 30.32
CA ASN A 297 -48.79 -4.29 29.55
C ASN A 297 -48.93 -3.34 28.34
N ASP A 298 -49.80 -3.66 27.39
CA ASP A 298 -49.83 -2.94 26.10
C ASP A 298 -50.83 -1.77 26.07
N ARG A 299 -51.38 -1.37 27.23
CA ARG A 299 -52.43 -0.33 27.32
C ARG A 299 -51.94 1.02 26.77
N TRP A 300 -50.71 1.41 27.11
CA TRP A 300 -50.16 2.73 26.80
C TRP A 300 -49.49 2.84 25.43
N GLN A 301 -49.20 1.72 24.76
CA GLN A 301 -48.36 1.71 23.55
C GLN A 301 -48.84 2.66 22.45
N ARG A 302 -50.15 2.74 22.21
CA ARG A 302 -50.71 3.62 21.16
C ARG A 302 -50.58 5.09 21.53
N TYR A 303 -50.96 5.46 22.76
CA TYR A 303 -50.82 6.84 23.22
C TYR A 303 -49.35 7.28 23.23
N ALA A 304 -48.48 6.44 23.79
CA ALA A 304 -47.03 6.66 23.81
C ALA A 304 -46.46 6.83 22.39
N ALA A 305 -46.84 5.98 21.44
CA ALA A 305 -46.43 6.10 20.05
C ALA A 305 -46.90 7.43 19.42
N ALA A 306 -48.12 7.88 19.74
CA ALA A 306 -48.62 9.17 19.26
C ALA A 306 -47.90 10.36 19.92
N ALA A 307 -47.63 10.32 21.22
CA ALA A 307 -46.89 11.37 21.91
C ALA A 307 -45.48 11.53 21.34
N ALA A 308 -44.77 10.42 21.12
CA ALA A 308 -43.45 10.42 20.48
C ALA A 308 -43.49 10.98 19.05
N ALA A 309 -44.48 10.56 18.24
CA ALA A 309 -44.66 11.06 16.89
C ALA A 309 -45.02 12.56 16.86
N ALA A 310 -45.84 13.03 17.80
CA ALA A 310 -46.20 14.44 17.93
C ALA A 310 -44.98 15.30 18.29
N PHE A 311 -44.13 14.84 19.22
CA PHE A 311 -42.87 15.51 19.51
C PHE A 311 -41.94 15.55 18.30
N ALA A 312 -41.84 14.45 17.54
CA ALA A 312 -41.03 14.43 16.31
C ALA A 312 -41.54 15.43 15.26
N VAL A 313 -42.85 15.60 15.13
CA VAL A 313 -43.47 16.63 14.26
C VAL A 313 -43.11 18.04 14.73
N GLU A 314 -43.23 18.30 16.03
CA GLU A 314 -42.85 19.59 16.63
C GLU A 314 -41.37 19.91 16.40
N LEU A 315 -40.48 18.95 16.65
CA LEU A 315 -39.04 19.06 16.43
C LEU A 315 -38.69 19.42 14.98
N LEU A 316 -39.36 18.80 13.99
CA LEU A 316 -39.12 19.10 12.58
C LEU A 316 -39.47 20.55 12.22
N GLY A 317 -40.36 21.20 12.97
CA GLY A 317 -40.63 22.64 12.85
C GLY A 317 -39.44 23.53 13.23
N PHE A 318 -38.47 23.01 14.00
CA PHE A 318 -37.24 23.70 14.39
C PHE A 318 -36.02 23.32 13.54
N VAL A 319 -36.16 22.38 12.60
CA VAL A 319 -35.09 22.00 11.67
C VAL A 319 -35.08 22.98 10.50
N PRO A 320 -34.03 23.81 10.30
CA PRO A 320 -34.02 24.77 9.20
C PRO A 320 -33.78 24.07 7.85
N ALA A 321 -34.67 24.25 6.87
CA ALA A 321 -34.58 23.61 5.55
C ALA A 321 -33.23 23.86 4.85
N GLY A 322 -32.73 25.10 4.86
CA GLY A 322 -31.43 25.43 4.25
C GLY A 322 -30.23 24.74 4.92
N GLN A 323 -30.26 24.54 6.25
CA GLN A 323 -29.19 23.80 6.94
C GLN A 323 -29.30 22.29 6.66
N LEU A 324 -30.52 21.77 6.58
CA LEU A 324 -30.76 20.38 6.19
C LEU A 324 -30.23 20.10 4.78
N GLU A 325 -30.49 20.97 3.81
CA GLU A 325 -29.96 20.85 2.44
C GLU A 325 -28.42 20.89 2.38
N SER A 326 -27.77 21.58 3.32
CA SER A 326 -26.30 21.61 3.43
C SER A 326 -25.70 20.38 4.12
N THR A 327 -26.52 19.60 4.83
CA THR A 327 -26.06 18.39 5.54
C THR A 327 -25.71 17.30 4.52
N GLN A 328 -24.56 16.65 4.65
CA GLN A 328 -24.16 15.58 3.72
C GLN A 328 -25.21 14.48 3.62
N LYS A 329 -25.38 13.90 2.43
CA LYS A 329 -26.27 12.75 2.25
C LYS A 329 -25.68 11.53 2.95
N ILE A 330 -26.53 10.66 3.49
CA ILE A 330 -26.08 9.49 4.25
C ILE A 330 -25.21 8.57 3.38
N ILE A 331 -25.58 8.38 2.10
CA ILE A 331 -24.83 7.54 1.17
C ILE A 331 -23.40 8.04 0.90
N GLU A 332 -23.18 9.36 0.89
CA GLU A 332 -21.86 9.98 0.66
C GLU A 332 -20.95 9.75 1.88
N ILE A 333 -21.51 9.83 3.09
CA ILE A 333 -20.81 9.52 4.34
C ILE A 333 -20.36 8.05 4.33
N MET A 334 -21.25 7.14 3.95
CA MET A 334 -20.96 5.70 3.86
C MET A 334 -19.85 5.40 2.84
N GLN A 335 -19.94 5.96 1.62
CA GLN A 335 -18.93 5.77 0.58
C GLN A 335 -17.55 6.32 0.98
N SER A 336 -17.52 7.46 1.68
CA SER A 336 -16.27 8.03 2.21
C SER A 336 -15.62 7.12 3.25
N LEU A 337 -16.41 6.50 4.14
CA LEU A 337 -15.91 5.54 5.13
C LEU A 337 -15.34 4.29 4.45
N GLU A 338 -16.05 3.71 3.49
CA GLU A 338 -15.57 2.54 2.73
C GLU A 338 -14.24 2.83 2.03
N LYS A 339 -14.12 3.98 1.36
CA LYS A 339 -12.87 4.39 0.70
C LYS A 339 -11.71 4.52 1.69
N LYS A 340 -11.93 5.11 2.86
CA LYS A 340 -10.91 5.24 3.91
C LYS A 340 -10.46 3.86 4.42
N VAL A 341 -11.38 2.92 4.61
CA VAL A 341 -11.07 1.54 5.02
C VAL A 341 -10.23 0.83 3.96
N THR A 342 -10.57 0.97 2.67
CA THR A 342 -9.77 0.39 1.58
C THR A 342 -8.33 0.92 1.59
N ILE A 343 -8.15 2.25 1.72
CA ILE A 343 -6.82 2.86 1.78
C ILE A 343 -6.00 2.32 2.95
N LEU A 344 -6.61 2.19 4.13
CA LEU A 344 -5.94 1.67 5.31
C LEU A 344 -5.52 0.21 5.11
N SER A 345 -6.39 -0.62 4.53
CA SER A 345 -6.09 -2.02 4.21
C SER A 345 -4.90 -2.15 3.25
N THR A 346 -4.82 -1.30 2.22
CA THR A 346 -3.67 -1.30 1.30
C THR A 346 -2.37 -0.91 1.99
N LEU A 347 -2.40 0.09 2.89
CA LEU A 347 -1.22 0.49 3.65
C LEU A 347 -0.72 -0.63 4.58
N ILE A 348 -1.64 -1.33 5.25
CA ILE A 348 -1.29 -2.48 6.12
C ILE A 348 -0.65 -3.61 5.30
N GLN A 349 -1.19 -3.92 4.12
CA GLN A 349 -0.61 -4.92 3.22
C GLN A 349 0.82 -4.55 2.80
N ASN A 350 1.08 -3.28 2.48
CA ASN A 350 2.42 -2.83 2.09
C ASN A 350 3.44 -2.99 3.22
N VAL A 351 3.05 -2.72 4.47
CA VAL A 351 3.93 -2.94 5.63
C VAL A 351 4.23 -4.43 5.81
N ASP A 352 3.23 -5.29 5.68
CA ASP A 352 3.38 -6.75 5.78
C ASP A 352 4.29 -7.32 4.68
N TYR A 353 4.23 -6.78 3.46
CA TYR A 353 5.16 -7.15 2.38
C TYR A 353 6.60 -6.74 2.69
N ASN A 354 6.82 -5.51 3.14
CA ASN A 354 8.17 -5.02 3.46
C ASN A 354 8.84 -5.87 4.55
N ILE A 355 8.10 -6.23 5.62
CA ILE A 355 8.61 -7.09 6.69
C ILE A 355 9.00 -8.48 6.17
N ALA A 356 8.23 -9.04 5.23
CA ALA A 356 8.55 -10.34 4.64
C ALA A 356 9.77 -10.26 3.72
N LEU A 357 9.88 -9.20 2.91
CA LEU A 357 10.99 -9.00 1.98
C LEU A 357 12.31 -8.71 2.70
N ASP A 358 12.29 -8.04 3.86
CA ASP A 358 13.48 -7.79 4.69
C ASP A 358 14.16 -9.07 5.20
N LYS A 359 13.48 -10.22 5.12
CA LYS A 359 14.07 -11.53 5.45
C LYS A 359 15.01 -12.06 4.37
N LEU A 360 14.91 -11.58 3.12
CA LEU A 360 15.75 -12.02 2.01
C LEU A 360 17.18 -11.46 2.17
N PRO A 361 18.23 -12.30 2.17
CA PRO A 361 19.61 -11.80 2.24
C PRO A 361 20.02 -11.16 0.91
N VAL A 362 20.10 -9.82 0.90
CA VAL A 362 20.47 -9.05 -0.29
C VAL A 362 22.00 -8.82 -0.36
N ALA A 363 22.57 -8.96 -1.56
CA ALA A 363 23.94 -8.55 -1.85
C ALA A 363 23.98 -7.03 -2.11
N HIS A 364 24.30 -6.25 -1.08
CA HIS A 364 24.43 -4.80 -1.21
C HIS A 364 25.56 -4.46 -2.21
N GLY A 365 25.26 -3.60 -3.18
CA GLY A 365 26.22 -3.25 -4.25
C GLY A 365 26.07 -4.06 -5.54
N ALA A 366 25.23 -5.10 -5.57
CA ALA A 366 25.03 -5.92 -6.76
C ALA A 366 24.04 -5.31 -7.76
N SER A 367 23.16 -4.40 -7.35
CA SER A 367 22.20 -3.74 -8.25
C SER A 367 22.86 -2.62 -9.06
N PHE A 368 22.34 -2.38 -10.27
CA PHE A 368 22.87 -1.37 -11.21
C PHE A 368 22.80 0.08 -10.67
N ASP A 369 21.90 0.33 -9.73
CA ASP A 369 21.61 1.61 -9.10
C ASP A 369 22.19 1.73 -7.69
N SER A 370 22.98 0.75 -7.26
CA SER A 370 23.68 0.81 -5.98
C SER A 370 24.77 1.87 -5.97
N HIS A 371 25.11 2.37 -4.78
CA HIS A 371 26.23 3.32 -4.61
C HIS A 371 27.57 2.75 -5.14
N ALA A 372 27.77 1.43 -5.08
CA ALA A 372 28.95 0.78 -5.65
C ALA A 372 29.07 0.97 -7.17
N GLU A 373 27.96 1.28 -7.84
CA GLU A 373 27.87 1.50 -9.28
C GLU A 373 27.68 2.99 -9.66
N GLU A 374 27.58 3.91 -8.70
CA GLU A 374 27.22 5.33 -8.92
C GLU A 374 28.17 6.05 -9.89
N HIS A 375 29.47 5.82 -9.76
CA HIS A 375 30.50 6.47 -10.57
C HIS A 375 30.91 5.67 -11.82
N HIS A 376 30.26 4.52 -12.07
CA HIS A 376 30.59 3.75 -13.25
C HIS A 376 29.85 4.25 -14.50
N PRO A 377 30.53 4.35 -15.66
CA PRO A 377 29.94 4.92 -16.85
C PRO A 377 28.91 3.97 -17.49
N THR A 378 27.91 4.58 -18.15
CA THR A 378 27.08 3.97 -19.20
C THR A 378 27.67 4.29 -20.58
N CYS A 379 27.14 3.69 -21.64
CA CYS A 379 27.50 4.06 -23.01
C CYS A 379 27.19 5.54 -23.21
N LEU A 380 28.09 6.23 -23.92
CA LEU A 380 27.88 7.63 -24.31
C LEU A 380 26.84 7.69 -25.44
N PRO A 381 26.13 8.83 -25.60
CA PRO A 381 25.35 9.07 -26.80
C PRO A 381 26.18 8.79 -28.06
N ASP A 382 25.53 8.29 -29.10
CA ASP A 382 26.14 7.94 -30.39
C ASP A 382 27.20 6.81 -30.34
N THR A 383 27.30 6.08 -29.23
CA THR A 383 28.17 4.88 -29.12
C THR A 383 27.36 3.60 -28.99
N ARG A 384 27.82 2.50 -29.62
CA ARG A 384 27.19 1.16 -29.55
C ARG A 384 25.71 1.13 -29.97
N GLU A 385 25.25 2.09 -30.77
CA GLU A 385 23.83 2.25 -31.06
C GLU A 385 23.17 1.01 -31.66
N GLU A 386 23.78 0.41 -32.69
CA GLU A 386 23.18 -0.73 -33.38
C GLU A 386 23.11 -1.95 -32.45
N LEU A 387 24.14 -2.15 -31.62
CA LEU A 387 24.15 -3.20 -30.61
C LEU A 387 23.04 -3.00 -29.58
N LEU A 388 22.86 -1.78 -29.07
CA LEU A 388 21.79 -1.47 -28.12
C LEU A 388 20.41 -1.66 -28.77
N LYS A 389 20.23 -1.25 -30.02
CA LYS A 389 19.01 -1.49 -30.81
C LYS A 389 18.75 -2.98 -31.02
N GLU A 390 19.79 -3.79 -31.23
CA GLU A 390 19.66 -5.25 -31.36
C GLU A 390 19.22 -5.90 -30.05
N ILE A 391 19.82 -5.48 -28.92
CA ILE A 391 19.41 -5.92 -27.58
C ILE A 391 17.95 -5.51 -27.33
N ASP A 392 17.57 -4.29 -27.69
CA ASP A 392 16.21 -3.81 -27.51
C ASP A 392 15.20 -4.62 -28.34
N ARG A 393 15.52 -4.90 -29.60
CA ARG A 393 14.72 -5.78 -30.48
C ARG A 393 14.56 -7.17 -29.88
N TRP A 394 15.61 -7.74 -29.30
CA TRP A 394 15.58 -9.04 -28.65
C TRP A 394 14.70 -9.07 -27.38
N ILE A 395 14.77 -8.03 -26.54
CA ILE A 395 13.95 -7.93 -25.34
C ILE A 395 12.46 -7.85 -25.73
N ASP A 396 12.15 -6.99 -26.71
CA ASP A 396 10.79 -6.61 -27.07
C ASP A 396 10.10 -7.66 -27.97
N ASP A 397 10.84 -8.52 -28.68
CA ASP A 397 10.29 -9.59 -29.51
C ASP A 397 9.89 -10.82 -28.68
N PRO A 398 8.60 -11.24 -28.63
CA PRO A 398 8.16 -12.43 -27.90
C PRO A 398 8.80 -13.75 -28.37
N LYS A 399 9.20 -13.84 -29.64
CA LYS A 399 9.77 -15.06 -30.25
C LYS A 399 11.26 -15.23 -29.99
N SER A 400 11.90 -14.18 -29.47
CA SER A 400 13.31 -14.18 -29.16
C SER A 400 13.67 -15.17 -28.05
N LYS A 401 14.96 -15.51 -27.96
CA LYS A 401 15.49 -16.48 -27.00
C LYS A 401 15.45 -15.95 -25.57
N THR A 402 15.45 -16.83 -24.57
CA THR A 402 15.38 -16.43 -23.15
C THR A 402 16.62 -15.68 -22.71
N ILE A 403 17.80 -16.08 -23.19
CA ILE A 403 19.08 -15.52 -22.80
C ILE A 403 19.72 -14.77 -23.97
N PHE A 404 20.22 -13.56 -23.72
CA PHE A 404 21.15 -12.86 -24.60
C PHE A 404 22.52 -12.90 -23.96
N TRP A 405 23.48 -13.57 -24.59
CA TRP A 405 24.85 -13.69 -24.09
C TRP A 405 25.78 -12.74 -24.84
N LEU A 406 26.10 -11.60 -24.22
CA LEU A 406 27.09 -10.67 -24.74
C LEU A 406 28.49 -11.06 -24.23
N ASN A 407 29.32 -11.60 -25.12
CA ASN A 407 30.64 -12.08 -24.74
C ASN A 407 31.77 -11.27 -25.38
N GLY A 408 32.95 -11.29 -24.75
CA GLY A 408 34.13 -10.66 -25.32
C GLY A 408 35.32 -10.59 -24.36
N MET A 409 36.46 -10.18 -24.89
CA MET A 409 37.71 -10.06 -24.13
C MET A 409 37.61 -9.00 -23.02
N ALA A 410 38.59 -9.00 -22.11
CA ALA A 410 38.69 -7.96 -21.08
C ALA A 410 38.84 -6.57 -21.73
N GLY A 411 38.16 -5.57 -21.17
CA GLY A 411 38.27 -4.18 -21.63
C GLY A 411 37.50 -3.81 -22.89
N THR A 412 36.58 -4.66 -23.39
CA THR A 412 35.73 -4.37 -24.56
C THR A 412 34.46 -3.56 -24.25
N GLY A 413 34.12 -3.35 -22.97
CA GLY A 413 32.99 -2.51 -22.54
C GLY A 413 31.71 -3.24 -22.11
N LYS A 414 31.76 -4.57 -21.85
CA LYS A 414 30.60 -5.38 -21.43
C LYS A 414 29.78 -4.76 -20.28
N SER A 415 30.42 -4.46 -19.14
CA SER A 415 29.75 -3.90 -17.97
C SER A 415 29.13 -2.52 -18.21
N THR A 416 29.76 -1.70 -19.07
CA THR A 416 29.19 -0.42 -19.51
C THR A 416 27.89 -0.62 -20.29
N ILE A 417 27.83 -1.64 -21.15
CA ILE A 417 26.62 -2.00 -21.90
C ILE A 417 25.54 -2.53 -20.94
N SER A 418 25.88 -3.44 -20.01
CA SER A 418 24.94 -3.96 -19.01
C SER A 418 24.28 -2.86 -18.19
N ARG A 419 25.07 -1.90 -17.69
CA ARG A 419 24.54 -0.73 -16.96
C ARG A 419 23.62 0.12 -17.81
N THR A 420 23.95 0.28 -19.09
CA THR A 420 23.13 1.04 -20.04
C THR A 420 21.78 0.35 -20.26
N VAL A 421 21.79 -0.98 -20.49
CA VAL A 421 20.58 -1.79 -20.66
C VAL A 421 19.73 -1.75 -19.39
N ALA A 422 20.31 -2.00 -18.21
CA ALA A 422 19.59 -1.96 -16.94
C ALA A 422 18.93 -0.59 -16.71
N ARG A 423 19.67 0.51 -16.90
CA ARG A 423 19.13 1.87 -16.72
C ARG A 423 18.04 2.22 -17.72
N ALA A 424 18.15 1.77 -18.97
CA ALA A 424 17.12 1.98 -19.99
C ALA A 424 15.83 1.21 -19.66
N ARG A 425 15.95 -0.02 -19.18
CA ARG A 425 14.81 -0.89 -18.83
C ARG A 425 14.14 -0.50 -17.51
N ALA A 426 14.92 -0.04 -16.53
CA ALA A 426 14.37 0.58 -15.32
C ALA A 426 13.49 1.80 -15.66
N LYS A 427 13.94 2.66 -16.59
CA LYS A 427 13.16 3.82 -17.05
C LYS A 427 11.88 3.44 -17.82
N ARG A 428 11.87 2.30 -18.51
CA ARG A 428 10.68 1.77 -19.20
C ARG A 428 9.72 1.03 -18.25
N GLY A 429 10.18 0.65 -17.06
CA GLY A 429 9.40 -0.09 -16.08
C GLY A 429 9.34 -1.61 -16.33
N ASP A 430 10.22 -2.16 -17.16
CA ASP A 430 10.29 -3.58 -17.51
C ASP A 430 11.53 -4.31 -16.95
N LEU A 431 12.40 -3.59 -16.23
CA LEU A 431 13.50 -4.21 -15.48
C LEU A 431 12.95 -4.85 -14.19
N GLY A 432 13.03 -6.18 -14.11
CA GLY A 432 12.71 -6.93 -12.91
C GLY A 432 13.81 -6.81 -11.85
N ALA A 433 15.05 -7.12 -12.23
CA ALA A 433 16.21 -7.04 -11.33
C ALA A 433 17.54 -6.99 -12.08
N SER A 434 18.61 -6.66 -11.35
CA SER A 434 19.98 -6.69 -11.85
C SER A 434 20.97 -7.25 -10.83
N PHE A 435 22.04 -7.89 -11.31
CA PHE A 435 23.12 -8.41 -10.48
C PHE A 435 24.47 -8.27 -11.19
N PHE A 436 25.40 -7.56 -10.58
CA PHE A 436 26.75 -7.32 -11.08
C PHE A 436 27.75 -8.11 -10.25
N PHE A 437 28.23 -9.23 -10.79
CA PHE A 437 29.26 -10.04 -10.16
C PHE A 437 30.56 -9.23 -9.99
N LYS A 438 31.27 -9.50 -8.89
CA LYS A 438 32.56 -8.88 -8.62
C LYS A 438 33.45 -9.82 -7.83
N ARG A 439 34.55 -10.26 -8.44
CA ARG A 439 35.45 -11.24 -7.83
C ARG A 439 36.12 -10.69 -6.57
N GLY A 440 36.10 -11.46 -5.48
CA GLY A 440 36.70 -11.08 -4.19
C GLY A 440 35.81 -10.21 -3.30
N GLU A 441 34.57 -9.91 -3.72
CA GLU A 441 33.53 -9.39 -2.84
C GLU A 441 32.61 -10.55 -2.44
N VAL A 442 32.65 -10.94 -1.16
CA VAL A 442 32.01 -12.17 -0.59
C VAL A 442 30.54 -12.35 -0.97
N ASP A 443 29.81 -11.26 -1.18
CA ASP A 443 28.39 -11.29 -1.50
C ASP A 443 28.10 -11.27 -3.01
N ARG A 444 29.12 -11.11 -3.85
CA ARG A 444 29.05 -10.85 -5.30
C ARG A 444 29.95 -11.76 -6.15
N ASP A 445 30.66 -12.72 -5.55
CA ASP A 445 31.49 -13.70 -6.26
C ASP A 445 30.87 -15.12 -6.32
N ASN A 446 29.69 -15.32 -5.72
CA ASN A 446 29.00 -16.61 -5.66
C ASN A 446 27.48 -16.48 -5.78
N LEU A 447 26.77 -17.61 -5.80
CA LEU A 447 25.33 -17.65 -6.03
C LEU A 447 24.47 -17.50 -4.76
N ASN A 448 25.05 -17.50 -3.55
CA ASN A 448 24.30 -17.59 -2.29
C ASN A 448 23.27 -16.48 -2.11
N LYS A 449 23.59 -15.27 -2.57
CA LYS A 449 22.71 -14.10 -2.48
C LYS A 449 22.08 -13.71 -3.83
N LEU A 450 22.36 -14.44 -4.91
CA LEU A 450 21.87 -14.09 -6.24
C LEU A 450 20.34 -14.13 -6.31
N MET A 451 19.72 -15.30 -6.07
CA MET A 451 18.26 -15.44 -6.20
C MET A 451 17.48 -14.60 -5.18
N PRO A 452 17.88 -14.52 -3.89
CA PRO A 452 17.24 -13.61 -2.94
C PRO A 452 17.33 -12.14 -3.36
N THR A 453 18.47 -11.69 -3.90
CA THR A 453 18.66 -10.32 -4.40
C THR A 453 17.79 -10.02 -5.62
N LEU A 454 17.68 -10.99 -6.55
CA LEU A 454 16.81 -10.85 -7.72
C LEU A 454 15.33 -10.86 -7.32
N ALA A 455 14.92 -11.72 -6.38
CA ALA A 455 13.55 -11.78 -5.89
C ALA A 455 13.14 -10.50 -5.13
N TYR A 456 14.06 -9.95 -4.32
CA TYR A 456 13.84 -8.68 -3.62
C TYR A 456 13.63 -7.53 -4.62
N GLN A 457 14.52 -7.37 -5.60
CA GLN A 457 14.37 -6.35 -6.65
C GLN A 457 13.11 -6.58 -7.50
N LEU A 458 12.76 -7.83 -7.80
CA LEU A 458 11.54 -8.17 -8.54
C LEU A 458 10.27 -7.79 -7.78
N ALA A 459 10.24 -7.98 -6.46
CA ALA A 459 9.13 -7.57 -5.61
C ALA A 459 8.96 -6.04 -5.57
N LEU A 460 10.08 -5.30 -5.59
CA LEU A 460 10.07 -3.84 -5.64
C LEU A 460 9.64 -3.28 -6.99
N SER A 461 10.07 -3.91 -8.10
CA SER A 461 9.70 -3.49 -9.46
C SER A 461 8.28 -3.92 -9.83
N MET A 462 7.78 -5.03 -9.26
CA MET A 462 6.46 -5.59 -9.53
C MET A 462 5.72 -5.93 -8.24
N PRO A 463 4.93 -4.99 -7.67
CA PRO A 463 4.23 -5.19 -6.41
C PRO A 463 3.29 -6.42 -6.38
N GLU A 464 2.71 -6.81 -7.52
CA GLU A 464 1.86 -8.01 -7.61
C GLU A 464 2.64 -9.30 -7.35
N VAL A 465 3.94 -9.32 -7.67
CA VAL A 465 4.83 -10.46 -7.43
C VAL A 465 5.19 -10.55 -5.94
N ALA A 466 5.28 -9.41 -5.23
CA ALA A 466 5.62 -9.35 -3.81
C ALA A 466 4.68 -10.21 -2.94
N PHE A 467 3.38 -10.21 -3.24
CA PHE A 467 2.40 -11.05 -2.55
C PHE A 467 2.74 -12.55 -2.64
N PHE A 468 3.11 -13.02 -3.83
CA PHE A 468 3.41 -14.43 -4.05
C PHE A 468 4.78 -14.82 -3.49
N ILE A 469 5.76 -13.92 -3.50
CA ILE A 469 7.05 -14.12 -2.82
C ILE A 469 6.83 -14.23 -1.32
N LYS A 470 6.05 -13.32 -0.72
CA LYS A 470 5.69 -13.39 0.69
C LYS A 470 5.03 -14.73 1.01
N LYS A 471 4.04 -15.15 0.23
CA LYS A 471 3.36 -16.44 0.43
C LYS A 471 4.33 -17.62 0.38
N ALA A 472 5.35 -17.57 -0.48
CA ALA A 472 6.39 -18.60 -0.54
C ALA A 472 7.25 -18.60 0.74
N LEU A 473 7.66 -17.42 1.23
CA LEU A 473 8.45 -17.26 2.46
C LEU A 473 7.68 -17.65 3.72
N ASP A 474 6.38 -17.32 3.79
CA ASP A 474 5.49 -17.69 4.89
C ASP A 474 5.26 -19.21 4.91
N ALA A 475 5.21 -19.87 3.74
CA ALA A 475 5.03 -21.31 3.63
C ALA A 475 6.31 -22.10 3.93
N ASN A 476 7.47 -21.59 3.50
CA ASN A 476 8.77 -22.20 3.77
C ASN A 476 9.87 -21.13 3.84
N SER A 477 10.22 -20.71 5.06
CA SER A 477 11.31 -19.75 5.27
C SER A 477 12.70 -20.33 5.02
N ALA A 478 12.85 -21.66 5.01
CA ALA A 478 14.11 -22.34 4.71
C ALA A 478 14.53 -22.22 3.24
N VAL A 479 13.63 -21.79 2.35
CA VAL A 479 13.91 -21.58 0.93
C VAL A 479 15.12 -20.68 0.68
N ILE A 480 15.44 -19.78 1.61
CA ILE A 480 16.63 -18.91 1.54
C ILE A 480 17.95 -19.70 1.60
N GLY A 481 17.96 -20.86 2.24
CA GLY A 481 19.12 -21.76 2.35
C GLY A 481 19.08 -22.97 1.40
N ASP A 482 18.00 -23.11 0.62
CA ASP A 482 17.82 -24.23 -0.33
C ASP A 482 18.76 -24.09 -1.55
N PHE A 483 18.79 -25.11 -2.41
CA PHE A 483 19.59 -25.08 -3.63
C PHE A 483 19.15 -23.94 -4.55
N VAL A 484 20.10 -23.34 -5.30
CA VAL A 484 19.85 -22.19 -6.20
C VAL A 484 18.69 -22.42 -7.18
N LYS A 485 18.51 -23.66 -7.64
CA LYS A 485 17.40 -24.04 -8.51
C LYS A 485 16.04 -23.93 -7.80
N GLU A 486 15.94 -24.41 -6.57
CA GLU A 486 14.72 -24.33 -5.75
C GLU A 486 14.41 -22.87 -5.40
N GLN A 487 15.44 -22.08 -5.08
CA GLN A 487 15.31 -20.63 -4.88
C GLN A 487 14.72 -19.94 -6.11
N PHE A 488 15.25 -20.23 -7.30
CA PHE A 488 14.73 -19.69 -8.56
C PHE A 488 13.26 -20.07 -8.79
N GLU A 489 12.93 -21.35 -8.61
CA GLU A 489 11.58 -21.86 -8.80
C GLU A 489 10.57 -21.18 -7.85
N LYS A 490 10.90 -21.12 -6.55
CA LYS A 490 9.99 -20.64 -5.50
C LYS A 490 9.93 -19.12 -5.36
N LEU A 491 11.03 -18.41 -5.59
CA LEU A 491 11.11 -16.96 -5.37
C LEU A 491 10.96 -16.14 -6.66
N ILE A 492 11.15 -16.73 -7.84
CA ILE A 492 11.10 -16.00 -9.11
C ILE A 492 10.04 -16.60 -10.04
N GLN A 493 10.21 -17.86 -10.45
CA GLN A 493 9.37 -18.48 -11.50
C GLN A 493 7.91 -18.66 -11.07
N GLU A 494 7.65 -19.26 -9.90
CA GLU A 494 6.27 -19.46 -9.40
C GLU A 494 5.57 -18.12 -9.11
N PRO A 495 6.18 -17.16 -8.37
CA PRO A 495 5.55 -15.86 -8.12
C PRO A 495 5.21 -15.10 -9.40
N LEU A 496 6.13 -15.08 -10.37
CA LEU A 496 5.93 -14.38 -11.62
C LEU A 496 4.82 -15.02 -12.47
N SER A 497 4.75 -16.36 -12.50
CA SER A 497 3.69 -17.09 -13.20
C SER A 497 2.30 -16.87 -12.58
N LYS A 498 2.22 -16.83 -11.24
CA LYS A 498 0.96 -16.60 -10.52
C LYS A 498 0.47 -15.16 -10.68
N ALA A 499 1.38 -14.19 -10.64
CA ALA A 499 1.06 -12.78 -10.89
C ALA A 499 0.60 -12.52 -12.33
N ALA A 500 1.12 -13.28 -13.31
CA ALA A 500 0.67 -13.17 -14.70
C ALA A 500 -0.81 -13.53 -14.91
N ALA A 501 -1.40 -14.35 -14.02
CA ALA A 501 -2.80 -14.75 -14.10
C ALA A 501 -3.78 -13.65 -13.66
N THR A 502 -3.30 -12.55 -13.04
CA THR A 502 -4.15 -11.50 -12.42
C THR A 502 -4.27 -10.21 -13.23
N ALA A 503 -3.99 -10.26 -14.54
CA ALA A 503 -4.33 -9.28 -15.59
C ALA A 503 -3.57 -7.92 -15.68
N THR A 504 -2.59 -7.62 -14.82
CA THR A 504 -1.85 -6.32 -14.84
C THR A 504 -0.35 -6.39 -15.15
N THR A 505 0.24 -7.58 -15.40
CA THR A 505 1.70 -7.69 -15.58
C THR A 505 2.19 -7.27 -16.98
N PRO A 506 3.40 -6.67 -17.09
CA PRO A 506 4.01 -6.33 -18.37
C PRO A 506 4.25 -7.58 -19.24
N SER A 507 4.34 -7.40 -20.56
CA SER A 507 4.46 -8.52 -21.52
C SER A 507 5.79 -9.29 -21.43
N SER A 508 6.82 -8.64 -20.88
CA SER A 508 8.16 -9.17 -20.62
C SER A 508 8.73 -8.61 -19.31
N VAL A 509 9.63 -9.37 -18.69
CA VAL A 509 10.41 -8.96 -17.52
C VAL A 509 11.88 -9.23 -17.79
N VAL A 510 12.72 -8.22 -17.59
CA VAL A 510 14.15 -8.26 -17.90
C VAL A 510 14.98 -8.42 -16.64
N MET A 511 15.92 -9.36 -16.68
CA MET A 511 16.98 -9.57 -15.70
C MET A 511 18.33 -9.24 -16.34
N VAL A 512 19.14 -8.41 -15.69
CA VAL A 512 20.50 -8.06 -16.16
C VAL A 512 21.54 -8.68 -15.25
N ILE A 513 22.37 -9.57 -15.78
CA ILE A 513 23.44 -10.27 -15.05
C ILE A 513 24.79 -9.92 -15.70
N ASP A 514 25.61 -9.13 -15.01
CA ASP A 514 26.90 -8.71 -15.52
C ASP A 514 28.06 -9.55 -14.98
N ALA A 515 29.06 -9.78 -15.83
CA ALA A 515 30.35 -10.36 -15.48
C ALA A 515 30.26 -11.76 -14.85
N LEU A 516 29.50 -12.68 -15.45
CA LEU A 516 29.38 -14.05 -14.91
C LEU A 516 30.73 -14.78 -14.76
N ASP A 517 31.76 -14.41 -15.53
CA ASP A 517 33.13 -14.91 -15.37
C ASP A 517 33.80 -14.53 -14.04
N GLU A 518 33.22 -13.59 -13.29
CA GLU A 518 33.68 -13.20 -11.95
C GLU A 518 33.08 -14.06 -10.83
N CYS A 519 32.24 -15.04 -11.15
CA CYS A 519 31.81 -16.07 -10.21
C CYS A 519 32.93 -17.09 -9.96
N ASP A 520 33.18 -17.40 -8.69
CA ASP A 520 34.36 -18.17 -8.27
C ASP A 520 34.29 -19.66 -8.63
N GLN A 521 33.10 -20.25 -8.70
CA GLN A 521 32.91 -21.69 -8.91
C GLN A 521 32.46 -22.02 -10.34
N GLU A 522 33.25 -22.82 -11.06
CA GLU A 522 32.92 -23.21 -12.45
C GLU A 522 31.60 -24.00 -12.56
N ALA A 523 31.27 -24.81 -11.55
CA ALA A 523 30.03 -25.58 -11.49
C ALA A 523 28.79 -24.67 -11.35
N ASP A 524 28.91 -23.61 -10.57
CA ASP A 524 27.86 -22.62 -10.32
C ASP A 524 27.51 -21.84 -11.59
N ILE A 525 28.53 -21.46 -12.36
CA ILE A 525 28.37 -20.83 -13.67
C ILE A 525 27.50 -21.69 -14.59
N ARG A 526 27.80 -22.98 -14.71
CA ARG A 526 27.02 -23.91 -15.55
C ARG A 526 25.61 -24.12 -15.01
N LEU A 527 25.47 -24.26 -13.70
CA LEU A 527 24.17 -24.40 -13.04
C LEU A 527 23.26 -23.20 -13.35
N LEU A 528 23.80 -21.98 -13.26
CA LEU A 528 23.03 -20.76 -13.49
C LEU A 528 22.54 -20.64 -14.93
N ILE A 529 23.41 -20.92 -15.91
CA ILE A 529 23.04 -20.94 -17.34
C ILE A 529 21.91 -21.94 -17.59
N ASN A 530 22.02 -23.14 -17.00
CA ASN A 530 20.99 -24.17 -17.09
C ASN A 530 19.67 -23.70 -16.47
N ILE A 531 19.67 -23.13 -15.27
CA ILE A 531 18.48 -22.63 -14.58
C ILE A 531 17.74 -21.59 -15.43
N PHE A 532 18.45 -20.56 -15.93
CA PHE A 532 17.82 -19.53 -16.75
C PHE A 532 17.29 -20.07 -18.09
N SER A 533 17.90 -21.12 -18.64
CA SER A 533 17.40 -21.75 -19.87
C SER A 533 16.03 -22.41 -19.70
N LEU A 534 15.68 -22.86 -18.48
CA LEU A 534 14.40 -23.50 -18.16
C LEU A 534 13.23 -22.51 -18.16
N ALA A 535 13.50 -21.20 -18.04
CA ALA A 535 12.47 -20.16 -18.00
C ALA A 535 11.85 -19.82 -19.37
N LYS A 536 12.17 -20.57 -20.43
CA LYS A 536 11.68 -20.34 -21.80
C LYS A 536 10.17 -20.35 -21.96
N THR A 537 9.46 -21.10 -21.13
CA THR A 537 7.99 -21.23 -21.18
C THR A 537 7.27 -20.27 -20.22
N LEU A 538 8.00 -19.44 -19.49
CA LEU A 538 7.43 -18.54 -18.50
C LEU A 538 6.55 -17.46 -19.15
N ARG A 539 5.52 -17.04 -18.41
CA ARG A 539 4.69 -15.87 -18.69
C ARG A 539 4.63 -14.99 -17.44
N PRO A 540 4.88 -13.66 -17.54
CA PRO A 540 5.35 -12.92 -18.72
C PRO A 540 6.71 -13.39 -19.27
N HIS A 541 7.08 -12.96 -20.48
CA HIS A 541 8.31 -13.43 -21.13
C HIS A 541 9.53 -13.05 -20.28
N PHE A 542 10.23 -14.06 -19.78
CA PHE A 542 11.44 -13.86 -18.99
C PHE A 542 12.65 -13.66 -19.91
N ARG A 543 13.34 -12.52 -19.78
CA ARG A 543 14.50 -12.15 -20.59
C ARG A 543 15.72 -11.98 -19.69
N VAL A 544 16.80 -12.70 -19.96
CA VAL A 544 18.05 -12.61 -19.20
C VAL A 544 19.16 -12.07 -20.10
N PHE A 545 19.57 -10.82 -19.87
CA PHE A 545 20.75 -10.25 -20.51
C PHE A 545 21.97 -10.58 -19.67
N LEU A 546 22.92 -11.31 -20.25
CA LEU A 546 24.05 -11.89 -19.55
C LEU A 546 25.36 -11.49 -20.22
N THR A 547 26.34 -11.04 -19.44
CA THR A 547 27.69 -10.77 -19.98
C THR A 547 28.74 -11.66 -19.35
N SER A 548 29.74 -12.05 -20.15
CA SER A 548 30.91 -12.73 -19.61
C SER A 548 32.10 -12.72 -20.58
N ARG A 549 33.25 -13.23 -20.13
CA ARG A 549 34.30 -13.74 -21.02
C ARG A 549 33.93 -15.13 -21.57
N PRO A 550 34.43 -15.51 -22.76
CA PRO A 550 34.21 -16.84 -23.34
C PRO A 550 35.16 -17.89 -22.74
N GLU A 551 35.24 -17.95 -21.41
CA GLU A 551 36.03 -18.94 -20.68
C GLU A 551 35.42 -20.33 -20.81
N LEU A 552 36.22 -21.38 -20.59
CA LEU A 552 35.81 -22.76 -20.85
C LEU A 552 34.50 -23.17 -20.12
N PRO A 553 34.30 -22.86 -18.82
CA PRO A 553 33.07 -23.22 -18.12
C PRO A 553 31.82 -22.57 -18.70
N ILE A 554 31.92 -21.30 -19.09
CA ILE A 554 30.84 -20.53 -19.73
C ILE A 554 30.48 -21.16 -21.08
N ARG A 555 31.48 -21.42 -21.93
CA ARG A 555 31.28 -22.00 -23.26
C ARG A 555 30.65 -23.39 -23.18
N LEU A 556 31.09 -24.21 -22.22
CA LEU A 556 30.51 -25.53 -21.99
C LEU A 556 29.05 -25.41 -21.52
N GLY A 557 28.76 -24.53 -20.56
CA GLY A 557 27.39 -24.28 -20.10
C GLY A 557 26.45 -23.85 -21.24
N PHE A 558 26.85 -22.90 -22.08
CA PHE A 558 26.03 -22.50 -23.24
C PHE A 558 25.94 -23.58 -24.32
N SER A 559 26.94 -24.45 -24.46
CA SER A 559 26.85 -25.59 -25.37
C SER A 559 25.83 -26.65 -24.93
N GLU A 560 25.52 -26.72 -23.63
CA GLU A 560 24.53 -27.64 -23.07
C GLU A 560 23.08 -27.15 -23.26
N VAL A 561 22.86 -25.84 -23.45
CA VAL A 561 21.53 -25.20 -23.56
C VAL A 561 21.23 -24.66 -24.96
N GLN A 562 21.69 -25.36 -26.01
CA GLN A 562 21.47 -24.91 -27.38
C GLN A 562 20.00 -24.65 -27.70
N GLY A 563 19.74 -23.51 -28.36
CA GLY A 563 18.40 -23.09 -28.74
C GLY A 563 17.63 -22.29 -27.69
N SER A 564 18.20 -22.05 -26.51
CA SER A 564 17.64 -21.20 -25.44
C SER A 564 18.31 -19.82 -25.31
N TYR A 565 19.42 -19.59 -26.03
CA TYR A 565 20.15 -18.32 -26.04
C TYR A 565 20.43 -17.83 -27.45
N GLN A 566 20.75 -16.55 -27.55
CA GLN A 566 21.45 -15.93 -28.69
C GLN A 566 22.69 -15.21 -28.15
N ASP A 567 23.77 -15.16 -28.92
CA ASP A 567 25.03 -14.55 -28.49
C ASP A 567 25.54 -13.49 -29.46
N LEU A 568 26.34 -12.58 -28.91
CA LEU A 568 27.07 -11.58 -29.68
C LEU A 568 28.48 -11.43 -29.12
N VAL A 569 29.47 -11.51 -30.01
CA VAL A 569 30.88 -11.43 -29.68
C VAL A 569 31.39 -10.01 -29.93
N LEU A 570 31.69 -9.26 -28.86
CA LEU A 570 32.05 -7.83 -28.96
C LEU A 570 33.32 -7.55 -29.76
N HIS A 571 34.26 -8.50 -29.80
CA HIS A 571 35.52 -8.34 -30.52
C HIS A 571 35.43 -8.70 -32.00
N ASP A 572 34.28 -9.23 -32.45
CA ASP A 572 33.99 -9.50 -33.86
C ASP A 572 33.24 -8.33 -34.53
N ILE A 573 32.85 -7.32 -33.75
CA ILE A 573 32.26 -6.08 -34.28
C ILE A 573 33.28 -5.40 -35.21
N PRO A 574 32.86 -4.92 -36.40
CA PRO A 574 33.77 -4.32 -37.37
C PRO A 574 34.64 -3.22 -36.74
N ALA A 575 35.94 -3.29 -37.02
CA ALA A 575 36.94 -2.39 -36.45
C ALA A 575 36.59 -0.90 -36.66
N GLN A 576 35.96 -0.57 -37.78
CA GLN A 576 35.53 0.79 -38.13
C GLN A 576 34.43 1.31 -37.18
N VAL A 577 33.51 0.45 -36.76
CA VAL A 577 32.46 0.80 -35.80
C VAL A 577 33.08 1.03 -34.42
N VAL A 578 33.98 0.14 -34.01
CA VAL A 578 34.71 0.27 -32.74
C VAL A 578 35.60 1.53 -32.74
N GLU A 579 36.27 1.84 -33.84
CA GLU A 579 37.07 3.07 -34.01
C GLU A 579 36.20 4.31 -33.84
N HIS A 580 35.02 4.34 -34.47
CA HIS A 580 34.07 5.45 -34.33
C HIS A 580 33.64 5.65 -32.87
N ASP A 581 33.20 4.59 -32.19
CA ASP A 581 32.76 4.67 -30.80
C ASP A 581 33.90 5.14 -29.87
N ILE A 582 35.15 4.71 -30.14
CA ILE A 582 36.32 5.16 -29.37
C ILE A 582 36.62 6.64 -29.63
N ILE A 583 36.48 7.14 -30.87
CA ILE A 583 36.63 8.56 -31.19
C ILE A 583 35.65 9.39 -30.37
N VAL A 584 34.38 9.01 -30.35
CA VAL A 584 33.34 9.71 -29.57
C VAL A 584 33.70 9.72 -28.08
N PHE A 585 34.15 8.58 -27.54
CA PHE A 585 34.61 8.47 -26.16
C PHE A 585 35.81 9.37 -25.85
N LEU A 586 36.85 9.36 -26.70
CA LEU A 586 38.04 10.19 -26.52
C LEU A 586 37.68 11.68 -26.59
N ASP A 587 36.85 12.09 -27.53
CA ASP A 587 36.39 13.48 -27.66
C ASP A 587 35.65 13.96 -26.39
N ASP A 588 34.79 13.13 -25.81
CA ASP A 588 34.09 13.44 -24.56
C ASP A 588 35.06 13.57 -23.37
N GLU A 589 35.93 12.58 -23.18
CA GLU A 589 36.90 12.58 -22.07
C GLU A 589 37.92 13.71 -22.18
N PHE A 590 38.45 14.00 -23.38
CA PHE A 590 39.38 15.12 -23.55
C PHE A 590 38.72 16.48 -23.35
N LYS A 591 37.42 16.63 -23.68
CA LYS A 591 36.68 17.85 -23.34
C LYS A 591 36.62 18.05 -21.82
N LYS A 592 36.40 17.00 -21.04
CA LYS A 592 36.41 17.04 -19.56
C LYS A 592 37.79 17.39 -19.03
N ILE A 593 38.82 16.65 -19.46
CA ILE A 593 40.22 16.90 -19.07
C ILE A 593 40.62 18.37 -19.34
N ARG A 594 40.27 18.87 -20.53
CA ARG A 594 40.53 20.26 -20.93
C ARG A 594 39.77 21.25 -20.05
N HIS A 595 38.47 21.03 -19.85
CA HIS A 595 37.64 21.89 -19.02
C HIS A 595 38.22 22.00 -17.62
N ASP A 596 38.46 20.87 -16.97
CA ASP A 596 38.95 20.84 -15.62
C ASP A 596 40.33 21.51 -15.54
N PHE A 597 41.23 21.28 -16.52
CA PHE A 597 42.57 21.88 -16.52
C PHE A 597 42.48 23.40 -16.64
N ASN A 598 41.69 23.90 -17.60
CA ASN A 598 41.50 25.32 -17.85
C ASN A 598 40.88 26.07 -16.67
N MET A 599 40.09 25.40 -15.83
CA MET A 599 39.53 25.96 -14.60
C MET A 599 40.57 26.20 -13.49
N THR A 600 41.76 25.61 -13.61
CA THR A 600 42.76 25.60 -12.53
C THR A 600 44.09 26.27 -12.89
N VAL A 601 44.22 26.78 -14.11
CA VAL A 601 45.43 27.46 -14.60
C VAL A 601 45.10 28.88 -15.04
N GLY A 602 46.11 29.76 -15.04
CA GLY A 602 45.99 31.12 -15.59
C GLY A 602 45.70 31.11 -17.10
N ASP A 603 45.16 32.21 -17.62
CA ASP A 603 44.74 32.35 -19.01
C ASP A 603 45.84 31.98 -20.01
N GLU A 604 47.10 32.26 -19.67
CA GLU A 604 48.29 31.98 -20.47
C GLU A 604 48.58 30.48 -20.66
N ARG A 605 48.03 29.61 -19.82
CA ARG A 605 48.23 28.15 -19.87
C ARG A 605 46.98 27.39 -20.30
N LYS A 606 45.86 28.07 -20.59
CA LYS A 606 44.63 27.41 -21.01
C LYS A 606 44.82 26.69 -22.34
N LEU A 607 44.27 25.48 -22.42
CA LEU A 607 44.22 24.68 -23.63
C LEU A 607 43.15 25.22 -24.58
N PRO A 608 43.42 25.23 -25.91
CA PRO A 608 42.50 25.77 -26.89
C PRO A 608 41.26 24.88 -27.07
N GLN A 609 40.20 25.44 -27.68
CA GLN A 609 38.92 24.73 -27.86
C GLN A 609 39.00 23.51 -28.77
N ASP A 610 40.01 23.40 -29.61
CA ASP A 610 40.22 22.28 -30.51
C ASP A 610 41.18 21.22 -29.94
N TRP A 611 41.78 21.44 -28.76
CA TRP A 611 42.68 20.46 -28.14
C TRP A 611 41.97 19.13 -27.83
N PRO A 612 42.58 17.96 -28.09
CA PRO A 612 43.93 17.76 -28.65
C PRO A 612 44.01 17.75 -30.18
N GLY A 613 42.91 17.99 -30.89
CA GLY A 613 42.82 18.02 -32.34
C GLY A 613 42.39 16.68 -32.93
N ARG A 614 41.55 16.73 -33.98
CA ARG A 614 41.00 15.52 -34.64
C ARG A 614 42.06 14.50 -35.08
N PRO A 615 43.22 14.89 -35.67
CA PRO A 615 44.22 13.90 -36.09
C PRO A 615 44.79 13.09 -34.92
N ILE A 616 44.97 13.72 -33.75
CA ILE A 616 45.47 13.05 -32.55
C ILE A 616 44.42 12.09 -32.01
N VAL A 617 43.15 12.51 -31.93
CA VAL A 617 42.05 11.64 -31.49
C VAL A 617 41.93 10.40 -32.39
N GLN A 618 42.05 10.58 -33.72
CA GLN A 618 42.02 9.46 -34.67
C GLN A 618 43.21 8.50 -34.49
N SER A 619 44.43 9.00 -34.26
CA SER A 619 45.60 8.16 -33.97
C SER A 619 45.38 7.35 -32.69
N LEU A 620 44.93 8.00 -31.60
CA LEU A 620 44.63 7.33 -30.33
C LEU A 620 43.53 6.26 -30.50
N ALA A 621 42.49 6.54 -31.29
CA ALA A 621 41.43 5.58 -31.57
C ALA A 621 41.95 4.34 -32.30
N ARG A 622 42.78 4.52 -33.35
CA ARG A 622 43.40 3.39 -34.07
C ARG A 622 44.32 2.55 -33.19
N MET A 623 45.00 3.17 -32.23
CA MET A 623 45.81 2.45 -31.24
C MET A 623 44.96 1.67 -30.24
N ALA A 624 43.78 2.20 -29.91
CA ALA A 624 42.88 1.60 -28.95
C ALA A 624 42.13 0.38 -29.51
N VAL A 625 41.76 0.38 -30.80
CA VAL A 625 40.98 -0.71 -31.41
C VAL A 625 41.67 -2.07 -31.23
N PRO A 626 40.94 -3.13 -30.81
CA PRO A 626 39.50 -3.17 -30.43
C PRO A 626 39.20 -2.95 -28.93
N LEU A 627 40.17 -2.53 -28.12
CA LEU A 627 40.09 -2.50 -26.65
C LEU A 627 39.86 -1.08 -26.09
N PHE A 628 38.64 -0.81 -25.64
CA PHE A 628 38.27 0.45 -24.96
C PHE A 628 39.10 0.75 -23.72
N ILE A 629 39.58 -0.28 -23.02
CA ILE A 629 40.44 -0.09 -21.84
C ILE A 629 41.71 0.70 -22.16
N PHE A 630 42.23 0.62 -23.39
CA PHE A 630 43.36 1.45 -23.80
C PHE A 630 42.99 2.93 -23.77
N ALA A 631 41.92 3.30 -24.46
CA ALA A 631 41.46 4.69 -24.53
C ALA A 631 41.17 5.25 -23.13
N ALA A 632 40.46 4.49 -22.29
CA ALA A 632 40.17 4.88 -20.91
C ALA A 632 41.44 5.05 -20.07
N THR A 633 42.43 4.16 -20.24
CA THR A 633 43.72 4.25 -19.53
C THR A 633 44.51 5.49 -19.96
N VAL A 634 44.52 5.81 -21.27
CA VAL A 634 45.15 7.01 -21.81
C VAL A 634 44.48 8.26 -21.24
N CYS A 635 43.15 8.36 -21.24
CA CYS A 635 42.44 9.51 -20.68
C CYS A 635 42.76 9.70 -19.19
N ARG A 636 42.75 8.62 -18.39
CA ARG A 636 43.16 8.68 -16.98
C ARG A 636 44.60 9.14 -16.81
N PHE A 637 45.51 8.64 -17.63
CA PHE A 637 46.91 9.02 -17.58
C PHE A 637 47.11 10.50 -17.95
N VAL A 638 46.46 10.98 -19.02
CA VAL A 638 46.56 12.37 -19.50
C VAL A 638 45.80 13.36 -18.59
N GLY A 639 44.82 12.88 -17.83
CA GLY A 639 44.13 13.65 -16.81
C GLY A 639 44.86 13.70 -15.45
N ASP A 640 45.90 12.89 -15.23
CA ASP A 640 46.58 12.77 -13.94
C ASP A 640 47.54 13.94 -13.69
N ARG A 641 47.02 14.97 -13.04
CA ARG A 641 47.75 16.21 -12.74
C ARG A 641 48.89 16.07 -11.75
N LYS A 642 48.99 14.94 -11.04
CA LYS A 642 50.08 14.75 -10.06
C LYS A 642 51.43 14.58 -10.74
N ARG A 643 51.45 14.26 -12.04
CA ARG A 643 52.69 13.98 -12.78
C ARG A 643 53.13 15.14 -13.67
N ASP A 644 52.24 15.64 -14.54
CA ASP A 644 52.58 16.66 -15.54
C ASP A 644 51.30 17.31 -16.12
N SER A 645 51.45 18.30 -16.99
CA SER A 645 50.35 18.91 -17.74
C SER A 645 49.76 17.96 -18.80
N PRO A 646 48.45 18.04 -19.12
CA PRO A 646 47.83 17.15 -20.11
C PRO A 646 48.53 17.12 -21.48
N PRO A 647 49.01 18.25 -22.06
CA PRO A 647 49.75 18.21 -23.31
C PRO A 647 51.07 17.42 -23.23
N MET A 648 51.79 17.51 -22.11
CA MET A 648 53.04 16.79 -21.91
C MET A 648 52.80 15.30 -21.74
N GLN A 649 51.77 14.92 -20.99
CA GLN A 649 51.38 13.51 -20.84
C GLN A 649 50.91 12.91 -22.16
N LEU A 650 50.09 13.64 -22.91
CA LEU A 650 49.64 13.23 -24.23
C LEU A 650 50.82 13.03 -25.19
N ARG A 651 51.80 13.95 -25.17
CA ARG A 651 53.03 13.80 -25.96
C ARG A 651 53.80 12.53 -25.58
N LYS A 652 53.91 12.20 -24.29
CA LYS A 652 54.55 10.95 -23.82
C LYS A 652 53.85 9.69 -24.35
N VAL A 653 52.53 9.72 -24.54
CA VAL A 653 51.77 8.62 -25.17
C VAL A 653 52.06 8.52 -26.66
N LEU A 654 52.09 9.65 -27.37
CA LEU A 654 52.35 9.69 -28.83
C LEU A 654 53.81 9.35 -29.19
N ASP A 655 54.79 9.83 -28.41
CA ASP A 655 56.22 9.54 -28.63
C ASP A 655 56.55 8.05 -28.46
N TYR A 656 55.71 7.33 -27.71
CA TYR A 656 55.82 5.89 -27.53
C TYR A 656 55.43 5.09 -28.77
N GLU A 657 54.51 5.61 -29.59
CA GLU A 657 54.04 5.01 -30.84
C GLU A 657 55.18 4.87 -31.87
N ILE A 658 56.09 5.85 -31.90
CA ILE A 658 57.14 5.99 -32.93
C ILE A 658 58.24 4.91 -32.78
N LYS A 659 58.38 4.25 -31.62
CA LYS A 659 59.53 3.37 -31.30
C LYS A 659 59.38 1.87 -31.60
N GLY A 660 58.29 1.43 -32.25
CA GLY A 660 58.20 0.12 -32.92
C GLY A 660 57.87 -1.14 -32.07
N HIS A 661 57.15 -2.08 -32.71
CA HIS A 661 56.72 -3.44 -32.33
C HIS A 661 56.64 -3.81 -30.83
N VAL A 662 55.61 -3.32 -30.15
CA VAL A 662 55.22 -3.79 -28.81
C VAL A 662 53.86 -4.51 -28.88
N SER A 663 53.69 -5.56 -28.07
CA SER A 663 52.41 -6.26 -27.86
C SER A 663 51.31 -5.29 -27.43
N GLN A 664 50.04 -5.64 -27.64
CA GLN A 664 48.90 -4.78 -27.32
C GLN A 664 48.88 -4.33 -25.85
N LEU A 665 49.22 -5.22 -24.91
CA LEU A 665 49.41 -4.88 -23.49
C LEU A 665 50.54 -3.86 -23.26
N GLY A 666 51.67 -4.04 -23.95
CA GLY A 666 52.79 -3.11 -23.84
C GLY A 666 52.52 -1.76 -24.52
N ARG A 667 51.53 -1.66 -25.42
CA ARG A 667 50.97 -0.38 -25.89
C ARG A 667 50.11 0.28 -24.82
N THR A 668 49.21 -0.47 -24.17
CA THR A 668 48.32 0.06 -23.12
C THR A 668 49.08 0.59 -21.90
N TYR A 669 49.99 -0.22 -21.35
CA TYR A 669 50.66 0.11 -20.09
C TYR A 669 52.05 0.71 -20.29
N GLY A 670 52.66 0.56 -21.46
CA GLY A 670 54.02 1.04 -21.76
C GLY A 670 54.24 2.53 -21.51
N PRO A 671 53.37 3.44 -21.99
CA PRO A 671 53.49 4.88 -21.72
C PRO A 671 53.43 5.18 -20.21
N VAL A 672 52.48 4.55 -19.51
CA VAL A 672 52.28 4.75 -18.07
C VAL A 672 53.50 4.24 -17.29
N LEU A 673 53.97 3.03 -17.57
CA LEU A 673 55.10 2.41 -16.88
C LEU A 673 56.42 3.13 -17.19
N ARG A 674 56.65 3.59 -18.42
CA ARG A 674 57.85 4.39 -18.75
C ARG A 674 57.83 5.76 -18.10
N SER A 675 56.67 6.39 -17.98
CA SER A 675 56.57 7.68 -17.30
C SER A 675 57.00 7.62 -15.83
N LEU A 676 56.87 6.46 -15.18
CA LEU A 676 57.32 6.27 -13.79
C LEU A 676 58.86 6.27 -13.64
N ILE A 677 59.58 6.04 -14.73
CA ILE A 677 61.06 5.91 -14.73
C ILE A 677 61.74 6.97 -15.60
N THR A 678 60.98 7.94 -16.12
CA THR A 678 61.50 9.05 -16.93
C THR A 678 61.74 10.25 -16.00
N ASP A 679 62.86 10.96 -16.17
CA ASP A 679 63.26 12.15 -15.38
C ASP A 679 63.47 11.90 -13.87
N VAL A 680 63.74 10.66 -13.47
CA VAL A 680 64.12 10.26 -12.09
C VAL A 680 65.60 9.89 -12.02
N SER A 681 66.21 9.98 -10.84
CA SER A 681 67.62 9.60 -10.67
C SER A 681 67.84 8.11 -10.96
N GLU A 682 69.06 7.70 -11.36
CA GLU A 682 69.33 6.28 -11.65
C GLU A 682 69.15 5.38 -10.40
N ASN A 683 69.33 5.92 -9.19
CA ASN A 683 69.03 5.21 -7.95
C ASN A 683 67.51 5.02 -7.77
N ASP A 684 66.71 6.06 -7.96
CA ASP A 684 65.24 5.97 -7.83
C ASP A 684 64.63 5.08 -8.90
N LYS A 685 65.15 5.14 -10.12
CA LYS A 685 64.77 4.25 -11.23
C LYS A 685 65.01 2.79 -10.89
N THR A 686 66.18 2.48 -10.32
CA THR A 686 66.52 1.13 -9.89
C THR A 686 65.58 0.66 -8.77
N GLN A 687 65.27 1.54 -7.82
CA GLN A 687 64.33 1.26 -6.74
C GLN A 687 62.91 0.99 -7.26
N ILE A 688 62.37 1.85 -8.13
CA ILE A 688 61.03 1.71 -8.72
C ILE A 688 60.92 0.39 -9.51
N ILE A 689 61.96 0.04 -10.27
CA ILE A 689 61.98 -1.23 -11.02
C ILE A 689 62.01 -2.42 -10.05
N ASN A 690 62.77 -2.34 -8.96
CA ASN A 690 62.82 -3.40 -7.95
C ASN A 690 61.49 -3.52 -7.21
N ASP A 691 60.86 -2.42 -6.79
CA ASP A 691 59.56 -2.42 -6.14
C ASP A 691 58.48 -2.97 -7.07
N PHE A 692 58.49 -2.56 -8.35
CA PHE A 692 57.56 -3.11 -9.35
C PHE A 692 57.76 -4.62 -9.53
N LYS A 693 59.01 -5.08 -9.65
CA LYS A 693 59.33 -6.51 -9.74
C LYS A 693 58.91 -7.28 -8.50
N MET A 694 59.10 -6.72 -7.31
CA MET A 694 58.68 -7.34 -6.07
C MET A 694 57.16 -7.42 -5.98
N ILE A 695 56.45 -6.30 -6.16
CA ILE A 695 54.99 -6.26 -6.02
C ILE A 695 54.32 -7.09 -7.12
N VAL A 696 54.56 -6.76 -8.39
CA VAL A 696 53.90 -7.42 -9.51
C VAL A 696 54.43 -8.85 -9.67
N GLY A 697 55.72 -9.09 -9.45
CA GLY A 697 56.29 -10.43 -9.47
C GLY A 697 55.72 -11.32 -8.38
N SER A 698 55.58 -10.84 -7.15
CA SER A 698 54.89 -11.58 -6.08
C SER A 698 53.44 -11.89 -6.43
N ILE A 699 52.69 -10.92 -6.97
CA ILE A 699 51.30 -11.13 -7.41
C ILE A 699 51.24 -12.21 -8.51
N VAL A 700 52.12 -12.14 -9.50
CA VAL A 700 52.15 -13.11 -10.62
C VAL A 700 52.54 -14.50 -10.12
N ILE A 701 53.51 -14.62 -9.21
CA ILE A 701 53.92 -15.91 -8.62
C ILE A 701 52.81 -16.49 -7.75
N LEU A 702 52.09 -15.67 -6.98
CA LEU A 702 50.93 -16.12 -6.21
C LEU A 702 49.78 -16.58 -7.10
N ALA A 703 49.53 -15.87 -8.22
CA ALA A 703 48.47 -16.20 -9.16
C ALA A 703 48.79 -17.41 -10.05
N ASN A 704 50.08 -17.63 -10.40
CA ASN A 704 50.56 -18.79 -11.14
C ASN A 704 51.85 -19.33 -10.47
N PRO A 705 51.72 -20.26 -9.52
CA PRO A 705 52.86 -20.83 -8.81
C PRO A 705 53.86 -21.48 -9.76
N LEU A 706 55.15 -21.26 -9.54
CA LEU A 706 56.23 -21.90 -10.31
C LEU A 706 56.15 -23.42 -10.17
N SER A 707 56.35 -24.15 -11.27
CA SER A 707 56.37 -25.61 -11.22
C SER A 707 57.57 -26.13 -10.41
N VAL A 708 57.42 -27.28 -9.74
CA VAL A 708 58.48 -27.93 -8.95
C VAL A 708 59.76 -28.20 -9.78
N TRP A 709 59.63 -28.31 -11.11
CA TRP A 709 60.75 -28.50 -12.03
C TRP A 709 61.58 -27.23 -12.30
N ALA A 710 61.06 -26.05 -11.95
CA ALA A 710 61.79 -24.78 -12.04
C ALA A 710 62.67 -24.50 -10.81
N PHE A 711 62.57 -25.33 -9.76
CA PHE A 711 63.31 -25.18 -8.51
C PHE A 711 64.78 -25.65 -8.50
N PRO A 712 65.26 -26.66 -9.29
CA PRO A 712 66.59 -27.23 -9.04
C PRO A 712 67.82 -26.48 -9.59
N GLN A 713 67.72 -25.27 -10.15
CA GLN A 713 68.90 -24.54 -10.67
C GLN A 713 69.34 -23.30 -9.88
N HIS A 714 68.69 -22.98 -8.75
CA HIS A 714 69.10 -21.85 -7.92
C HIS A 714 69.15 -22.24 -6.45
N THR A 715 70.26 -22.84 -6.04
CA THR A 715 70.68 -22.81 -4.63
C THR A 715 71.11 -21.39 -4.27
N PHE A 716 70.29 -20.73 -3.44
CA PHE A 716 70.56 -19.59 -2.57
C PHE A 716 71.81 -18.73 -2.89
N ASP A 717 71.63 -17.76 -3.78
CA ASP A 717 72.43 -16.53 -3.81
C ASP A 717 71.49 -15.36 -4.17
N PRO A 718 71.35 -14.31 -3.35
CA PRO A 718 70.43 -13.19 -3.60
C PRO A 718 70.69 -12.41 -4.90
N GLU A 719 71.83 -12.58 -5.59
CA GLU A 719 72.04 -12.04 -6.95
C GLU A 719 71.34 -12.86 -8.06
N SER A 720 70.94 -14.11 -7.77
CA SER A 720 70.35 -15.03 -8.75
C SER A 720 68.86 -14.79 -9.04
N ALA A 721 68.14 -14.10 -8.16
CA ALA A 721 66.72 -13.77 -8.37
C ALA A 721 66.51 -12.90 -9.62
N CYS A 722 67.54 -12.13 -10.01
CA CYS A 722 67.53 -11.32 -11.23
C CYS A 722 67.55 -12.18 -12.51
N ALA A 723 68.12 -13.39 -12.47
CA ALA A 723 68.18 -14.30 -13.61
C ALA A 723 66.83 -14.98 -13.90
N ALA A 724 66.07 -15.34 -12.86
CA ALA A 724 64.74 -15.97 -13.00
C ALA A 724 63.71 -15.02 -13.62
N THR A 725 63.73 -13.74 -13.26
CA THR A 725 62.87 -12.71 -13.87
C THR A 725 63.27 -12.40 -15.32
N THR A 726 64.57 -12.44 -15.63
CA THR A 726 65.09 -12.25 -16.99
C THR A 726 64.69 -13.42 -17.91
N PHE A 727 64.62 -14.65 -17.39
CA PHE A 727 64.15 -15.84 -18.11
C PHE A 727 62.67 -15.75 -18.51
N VAL A 728 61.79 -15.31 -17.61
CA VAL A 728 60.35 -15.13 -17.88
C VAL A 728 60.11 -14.06 -18.97
N ILE A 729 60.87 -12.97 -18.96
CA ILE A 729 60.75 -11.90 -19.97
C ILE A 729 61.27 -12.37 -21.34
N SER A 730 62.32 -13.21 -21.39
CA SER A 730 62.88 -13.74 -22.65
C SER A 730 61.92 -14.63 -23.45
N ARG A 731 60.91 -15.24 -22.81
CA ARG A 731 59.89 -16.07 -23.47
C ARG A 731 58.66 -15.29 -23.95
N LEU A 732 58.56 -14.00 -23.66
CA LEU A 732 57.44 -13.15 -24.08
C LEU A 732 57.70 -12.38 -25.39
N SER A 733 58.81 -12.64 -26.10
CA SER A 733 59.12 -12.06 -27.43
C SER A 733 58.82 -13.04 -28.58
N PRO A 734 58.15 -12.61 -29.68
CA PRO A 734 57.88 -13.49 -30.81
C PRO A 734 59.10 -13.59 -31.77
N HIS A 735 59.55 -14.84 -31.99
CA HIS A 735 60.45 -15.35 -33.03
C HIS A 735 61.90 -14.84 -33.16
N LYS A 736 62.85 -15.76 -32.91
CA LYS A 736 63.93 -16.13 -33.86
C LYS A 736 64.19 -17.64 -33.79
N ARG A 737 63.71 -18.39 -34.79
CA ARG A 737 64.24 -19.74 -35.10
C ARG A 737 65.69 -19.58 -35.56
N LYS A 738 66.65 -20.13 -34.82
CA LYS A 738 67.94 -20.54 -35.38
C LYS A 738 67.99 -22.07 -35.42
N ARG A 739 68.06 -22.61 -36.63
CA ARG A 739 68.47 -23.99 -36.93
C ARG A 739 69.93 -24.19 -36.49
N ALA A 740 70.26 -25.39 -35.98
CA ALA A 740 71.42 -26.24 -36.36
C ALA A 740 71.57 -27.40 -35.33
N PRO A 741 72.44 -28.40 -35.56
CA PRO A 741 72.33 -29.49 -36.52
C PRO A 741 72.31 -30.87 -35.80
N GLY A 742 72.13 -31.94 -36.56
CA GLY A 742 71.93 -33.29 -36.04
C GLY A 742 73.11 -33.90 -35.27
N ARG A 743 72.76 -34.84 -34.41
CA ARG A 743 73.25 -36.22 -34.39
C ARG A 743 72.18 -37.11 -33.77
#